data_AF-A0A9W8K3P5-F1
#
_entry.id   AF-A0A9W8K3P5-F1
#
_cell.length_a   1.000
_cell.length_b   1.000
_cell.length_c   1.000
_cell.angle_alpha   90.00
_cell.angle_beta   90.00
_cell.angle_gamma   90.00
#
_symmetry.space_group_name_H-M   'P 1'
#
loop_
_entity.id
_entity.type
_entity.pdbx_description
1 polymer ?
#
loop_
_entity_poly.entity_id
_entity_poly.type
_entity_poly.pdbx_seq_one_letter_code
_entity_poly.pdbx_strand_id
1 'polypeptide(L)'
;MADEIDYEALPSNAGLAVNMLAGALAGISEHAVMFPVDSIKTRMQVFATSPVAVYSGVGNAFARISSTEGMRALWRGVSSVILGAGPAHAIHFGTLEAVKELAGGNEAGNQWLATSLAGASATIASDAFMNPFDVIKQRMQLHKSEFRSAWQCARTVYGAEGFGAFYISYPTTLAITIPFNAIQVTVYEHIKRFANPRNEYSPATHIAAGGIAGAVAAAVTTPLDVAKTILQTRGTATDADIRNARGMVDAFRVIWTRDGLKGFGRGLTPRVLTIMPSSALCWMSYEFFSLSLDPRATVLESSLPVASNSIISSSKPAEATDSILVELVSSLTPIPPQSLTAILPILPHTLDRTTDLLQPFLEPLQSLRELLIICPDSITADVRRELQRVFAALDSAAYPDVSLQPWQGYMQVHTASLKSAAGVSTKWALLMDESGLAGIPDPAKTALLHPPNVSVPFGHKGQYGWSDSSPTTSCAWGQVQRTPYLLPPFVMPTSSNGEDSLDMNGHPWNVHGSSNETDLGGLLLGNRKGKMEEHTSQLSFNRDGRQNSVIPLFDTGHSAIPETVSSFSPLLYPGHIEFVFFLPVVDDVKRISPFLCRLQRLNPSPAVRLLVYDDESHRPSTGPKWTTQSLITDSCIAEYDILSEAPLFLSGPGAVVVLEWLEIQATTVDILLTIEVIDPLAAFLLSVQRMPVFNDTTVIRIPRRDLGYIDWMSSLSVRELKNWHKPNIEVAVITKDRPSSLLRLLGSLQNAHYFGDQISLRINVEQDCDSNSLKIVEKTSWPYGRVFVHHRVIHGGLLPAVVESWYPHNNDSYGVLLEDDVEVSPLFYAWIKMTILRYRYGEPQNRLTQLFGVSLYQQKHLELPIEGRQPFNPRSLFSLAGLPETNTPYLSQVPCSWGALYFPEQWREFHDYLTVRFTETALTMDEDVVPNVRSNYWTKSWKKFFIELVYLRGYLMLYPNYDGFLSLSTNHLEVGSHVKVRSQEKQELFLLPLMKLPQTGEASKLLDLPNHRLPDIEQLPVLNLTGFLASPSHLLSVGMLRRRELTGCEEPLPQLYSVQSLMCINRTFTV
;
A
#
# COMPACT_ATOMS: atom_id res chain seq x y z
N MET A 1 -1.65 26.65 -28.06
CA MET A 1 -1.15 25.59 -28.96
C MET A 1 -0.95 24.39 -28.07
N ALA A 2 -1.73 23.34 -28.31
CA ALA A 2 -1.64 22.11 -27.53
C ALA A 2 -0.24 21.52 -27.75
N ASP A 3 0.41 21.08 -26.67
CA ASP A 3 1.64 20.31 -26.76
C ASP A 3 1.32 18.99 -27.46
N GLU A 4 1.52 18.97 -28.78
CA GLU A 4 1.46 17.78 -29.62
C GLU A 4 2.54 16.82 -29.11
N ILE A 5 2.11 15.70 -28.53
CA ILE A 5 2.97 14.59 -28.16
C ILE A 5 3.61 14.08 -29.44
N ASP A 6 4.87 14.47 -29.63
CA ASP A 6 5.72 14.14 -30.76
C ASP A 6 5.87 12.60 -30.85
N TYR A 7 5.40 12.01 -31.96
CA TYR A 7 5.27 10.56 -32.17
C TYR A 7 6.62 9.81 -32.10
N GLU A 8 7.72 10.54 -32.26
CA GLU A 8 9.10 10.04 -32.13
C GLU A 8 9.77 10.47 -30.83
N ALA A 9 9.11 11.27 -29.97
CA ALA A 9 9.71 11.70 -28.72
C ALA A 9 9.63 10.60 -27.66
N LEU A 10 10.80 10.28 -27.12
CA LEU A 10 10.96 9.32 -26.05
C LEU A 10 10.14 9.74 -24.81
N PRO A 11 9.48 8.80 -24.11
CA PRO A 11 8.81 9.10 -22.86
C PRO A 11 9.82 9.65 -21.85
N SER A 12 9.54 10.82 -21.28
CA SER A 12 10.42 11.61 -20.40
C SER A 12 10.80 10.94 -19.07
N ASN A 13 10.28 9.73 -18.81
CA ASN A 13 10.38 9.02 -17.54
C ASN A 13 11.14 7.68 -17.59
N ALA A 14 11.71 7.29 -18.73
CA ALA A 14 12.58 6.12 -18.85
C ALA A 14 13.99 6.55 -19.27
N GLY A 15 15.03 5.85 -18.77
CA GLY A 15 16.42 6.19 -19.07
C GLY A 15 16.67 6.18 -20.57
N LEU A 16 17.33 7.20 -21.12
CA LEU A 16 17.63 7.36 -22.55
C LEU A 16 18.14 6.05 -23.19
N ALA A 17 18.98 5.30 -22.49
CA ALA A 17 19.52 4.02 -22.95
C ALA A 17 18.47 2.88 -23.06
N VAL A 18 17.49 2.82 -22.16
CA VAL A 18 16.41 1.80 -22.19
C VAL A 18 15.47 2.06 -23.35
N ASN A 19 15.07 3.31 -23.55
CA ASN A 19 14.22 3.70 -24.67
C ASN A 19 14.93 3.54 -26.02
N MET A 20 16.22 3.87 -26.11
CA MET A 20 17.02 3.63 -27.32
C MET A 20 17.16 2.14 -27.63
N LEU A 21 17.35 1.30 -26.61
CA LEU A 21 17.46 -0.15 -26.78
C LEU A 21 16.11 -0.79 -27.13
N ALA A 22 15.02 -0.35 -26.49
CA ALA A 22 13.67 -0.81 -26.79
C ALA A 22 13.22 -0.39 -28.19
N GLY A 23 13.49 0.86 -28.59
CA GLY A 23 13.29 1.33 -29.97
C GLY A 23 14.10 0.51 -30.99
N ALA A 24 15.35 0.19 -30.68
CA ALA A 24 16.18 -0.66 -31.54
C ALA A 24 15.64 -2.10 -31.67
N LEU A 25 15.20 -2.73 -30.58
CA LEU A 25 14.62 -4.08 -30.61
C LEU A 25 13.25 -4.12 -31.29
N ALA A 26 12.44 -3.07 -31.11
CA ALA A 26 11.15 -2.92 -31.77
C ALA A 26 11.31 -2.83 -33.29
N GLY A 27 12.22 -1.97 -33.77
CA GLY A 27 12.53 -1.85 -35.20
C GLY A 27 13.12 -3.13 -35.80
N ILE A 28 13.95 -3.85 -35.04
CA ILE A 28 14.47 -5.17 -35.46
C ILE A 28 13.33 -6.19 -35.63
N SER A 29 12.38 -6.20 -34.70
CA SER A 29 11.28 -7.17 -34.68
C SER A 29 10.24 -6.89 -35.77
N GLU A 30 9.87 -5.62 -35.95
CA GLU A 30 9.04 -5.17 -37.07
C GLU A 30 9.63 -5.64 -38.41
N HIS A 31 10.91 -5.33 -38.66
CA HIS A 31 11.57 -5.71 -39.89
C HIS A 31 11.75 -7.22 -40.07
N ALA A 32 11.93 -7.99 -38.99
CA ALA A 32 12.07 -9.45 -39.05
C ALA A 32 10.73 -10.16 -39.36
N VAL A 33 9.62 -9.68 -38.77
CA VAL A 33 8.27 -10.22 -38.98
C VAL A 33 7.76 -9.87 -40.37
N MET A 34 7.99 -8.63 -40.83
CA MET A 34 7.55 -8.18 -42.15
C MET A 34 8.48 -8.60 -43.29
N PHE A 35 9.62 -9.23 -42.98
CA PHE A 35 10.64 -9.63 -43.96
C PHE A 35 10.14 -10.55 -45.10
N PRO A 36 9.22 -11.51 -44.89
CA PRO A 36 8.66 -12.32 -45.97
C PRO A 36 7.86 -11.50 -46.99
N VAL A 37 7.09 -10.52 -46.52
CA VAL A 37 6.30 -9.63 -47.37
C VAL A 37 7.23 -8.65 -48.10
N ASP A 38 8.27 -8.15 -47.43
CA ASP A 38 9.34 -7.36 -48.06
C ASP A 38 10.07 -8.16 -49.15
N SER A 39 10.38 -9.44 -48.90
CA SER A 39 11.01 -10.32 -49.90
C SER A 39 10.09 -10.56 -51.11
N ILE A 40 8.78 -10.71 -50.89
CA ILE A 40 7.79 -10.80 -51.97
C ILE A 40 7.72 -9.47 -52.74
N LYS A 41 7.67 -8.33 -52.03
CA LYS A 41 7.69 -6.99 -52.62
C LYS A 41 8.91 -6.80 -53.51
N THR A 42 10.10 -7.04 -52.98
CA THR A 42 11.38 -6.93 -53.70
C THR A 42 11.38 -7.82 -54.95
N ARG A 43 10.96 -9.08 -54.84
CA ARG A 43 10.89 -9.99 -55.99
C ARG A 43 9.86 -9.60 -57.05
N MET A 44 8.78 -8.91 -56.65
CA MET A 44 7.78 -8.36 -57.56
C MET A 44 8.20 -7.02 -58.18
N GLN A 45 9.08 -6.27 -57.50
CA GLN A 45 9.63 -4.99 -57.98
C GLN A 45 10.86 -5.17 -58.87
N VAL A 46 11.62 -6.25 -58.68
CA VAL A 46 12.74 -6.60 -59.54
C VAL A 46 12.23 -7.07 -60.89
N PHE A 47 12.79 -6.50 -61.96
CA PHE A 47 12.48 -6.89 -63.32
C PHE A 47 13.11 -8.25 -63.61
N ALA A 48 12.33 -9.32 -63.46
CA ALA A 48 12.79 -10.66 -63.75
C ALA A 48 12.83 -10.92 -65.26
N THR A 49 13.94 -11.49 -65.75
CA THR A 49 14.13 -11.95 -67.13
C THR A 49 13.52 -13.33 -67.41
N SER A 50 12.99 -14.03 -66.40
CA SER A 50 12.46 -15.40 -66.51
C SER A 50 10.93 -15.47 -66.35
N PRO A 51 10.19 -16.16 -67.24
CA PRO A 51 8.72 -16.31 -67.16
C PRO A 51 8.23 -17.00 -65.87
N VAL A 52 9.11 -17.76 -65.21
CA VAL A 52 8.81 -18.49 -63.97
C VAL A 52 8.72 -17.55 -62.75
N ALA A 53 9.28 -16.34 -62.85
CA ALA A 53 9.34 -15.35 -61.76
C ALA A 53 8.22 -14.30 -61.80
N VAL A 54 7.24 -14.43 -62.70
CA VAL A 54 6.08 -13.53 -62.74
C VAL A 54 5.07 -14.01 -61.70
N TYR A 55 4.87 -13.19 -60.67
CA TYR A 55 3.89 -13.43 -59.62
C TYR A 55 2.62 -12.62 -59.90
N SER A 56 1.45 -13.26 -59.87
CA SER A 56 0.16 -12.60 -60.11
C SER A 56 -0.36 -11.81 -58.90
N GLY A 57 0.17 -12.08 -57.71
CA GLY A 57 -0.21 -11.43 -56.47
C GLY A 57 0.54 -12.00 -55.27
N VAL A 58 0.36 -11.39 -54.10
CA VAL A 58 1.13 -11.71 -52.88
C VAL A 58 0.95 -13.17 -52.45
N GLY A 59 -0.29 -13.69 -52.44
CA GLY A 59 -0.56 -15.09 -52.07
C GLY A 59 0.02 -16.10 -53.06
N ASN A 60 -0.03 -15.80 -54.37
CA ASN A 60 0.60 -16.62 -55.41
C ASN A 60 2.13 -16.60 -55.26
N ALA A 61 2.72 -15.44 -54.98
CA ALA A 61 4.15 -15.30 -54.71
C ALA A 61 4.60 -16.12 -53.50
N PHE A 62 3.87 -16.00 -52.39
CA PHE A 62 4.16 -16.76 -51.17
C PHE A 62 4.12 -18.28 -51.42
N ALA A 63 3.03 -18.78 -52.00
CA ALA A 63 2.86 -20.20 -52.29
C ALA A 63 3.94 -20.74 -53.24
N ARG A 64 4.27 -19.96 -54.28
CA ARG A 64 5.26 -20.36 -55.30
C ARG A 64 6.68 -20.33 -54.74
N ILE A 65 7.07 -19.32 -53.98
CA ILE A 65 8.40 -19.24 -53.37
C ILE A 65 8.58 -20.36 -52.34
N SER A 66 7.58 -20.56 -51.46
CA SER A 66 7.63 -21.59 -50.42
C SER A 66 7.72 -23.01 -50.98
N SER A 67 6.97 -23.31 -52.05
CA SER A 67 6.99 -24.63 -52.70
C SER A 67 8.23 -24.88 -53.56
N THR A 68 8.83 -23.86 -54.17
CA THR A 68 9.96 -24.03 -55.13
C THR A 68 11.34 -23.87 -54.51
N GLU A 69 11.51 -22.94 -53.57
CA GLU A 69 12.79 -22.63 -52.92
C GLU A 69 12.81 -23.02 -51.43
N GLY A 70 11.66 -23.41 -50.89
CA GLY A 70 11.46 -23.68 -49.47
C GLY A 70 11.06 -22.41 -48.70
N MET A 71 10.26 -22.59 -47.65
CA MET A 71 9.74 -21.50 -46.82
C MET A 71 10.83 -20.57 -46.25
N ARG A 72 12.02 -21.11 -45.96
CA ARG A 72 13.17 -20.34 -45.44
C ARG A 72 13.74 -19.33 -46.44
N ALA A 73 13.45 -19.47 -47.74
CA ALA A 73 13.89 -18.53 -48.76
C ALA A 73 13.30 -17.12 -48.57
N LEU A 74 12.13 -17.02 -47.92
CA LEU A 74 11.47 -15.75 -47.61
C LEU A 74 12.19 -14.93 -46.53
N TRP A 75 13.10 -15.51 -45.74
CA TRP A 75 13.91 -14.82 -44.72
C TRP A 75 15.35 -14.55 -45.18
N ARG A 76 15.65 -14.79 -46.46
CA ARG A 76 17.01 -14.68 -46.98
C ARG A 76 17.44 -13.21 -47.04
N GLY A 77 18.43 -12.86 -46.21
CA GLY A 77 18.93 -11.48 -46.07
C GLY A 77 18.51 -10.77 -44.79
N VAL A 78 17.67 -11.40 -43.95
CA VAL A 78 17.19 -10.83 -42.68
C VAL A 78 18.34 -10.43 -41.75
N SER A 79 19.43 -11.21 -41.75
CA SER A 79 20.63 -10.91 -40.95
C SER A 79 21.25 -9.56 -41.28
N SER A 80 21.17 -9.10 -42.54
CA SER A 80 21.69 -7.79 -42.94
C SER A 80 20.89 -6.65 -42.29
N VAL A 81 19.57 -6.81 -42.23
CA VAL A 81 18.65 -5.79 -41.68
C VAL A 81 18.77 -5.72 -40.16
N ILE A 82 18.84 -6.86 -39.48
CA ILE A 82 19.00 -6.93 -38.03
C ILE A 82 20.31 -6.22 -37.60
N LEU A 83 21.40 -6.43 -38.35
CA LEU A 83 22.70 -5.81 -38.06
C LEU A 83 22.71 -4.29 -38.31
N GLY A 84 21.89 -3.79 -39.24
CA GLY A 84 21.83 -2.37 -39.60
C GLY A 84 20.83 -1.55 -38.79
N ALA A 85 19.68 -2.14 -38.42
CA ALA A 85 18.54 -1.41 -37.86
C ALA A 85 18.84 -0.79 -36.49
N GLY A 86 19.41 -1.54 -35.55
CA GLY A 86 19.66 -1.04 -34.20
C GLY A 86 20.58 0.19 -34.16
N PRO A 87 21.80 0.13 -34.74
CA PRO A 87 22.70 1.28 -34.75
C PRO A 87 22.16 2.47 -35.56
N ALA A 88 21.39 2.24 -36.62
CA ALA A 88 20.75 3.33 -37.38
C ALA A 88 19.78 4.14 -36.51
N HIS A 89 18.94 3.47 -35.71
CA HIS A 89 18.04 4.15 -34.76
C HIS A 89 18.80 4.91 -33.68
N ALA A 90 19.89 4.34 -33.16
CA ALA A 90 20.74 5.04 -32.19
C ALA A 90 21.36 6.33 -32.78
N ILE A 91 21.81 6.28 -34.04
CA ILE A 91 22.31 7.46 -34.77
C ILE A 91 21.19 8.47 -34.98
N HIS A 92 19.98 8.02 -35.31
CA HIS A 92 18.83 8.90 -35.51
C HIS A 92 18.53 9.74 -34.27
N PHE A 93 18.25 9.09 -33.13
CA PHE A 93 17.92 9.79 -31.88
C PHE A 93 19.09 10.62 -31.34
N GLY A 94 20.32 10.11 -31.41
CA GLY A 94 21.50 10.87 -30.99
C GLY A 94 21.72 12.14 -31.83
N THR A 95 21.49 12.06 -33.15
CA THR A 95 21.63 13.23 -34.04
C THR A 95 20.47 14.22 -33.84
N LEU A 96 19.26 13.73 -33.61
CA LEU A 96 18.07 14.55 -33.34
C LEU A 96 18.31 15.44 -32.11
N GLU A 97 18.71 14.85 -30.98
CA GLU A 97 18.97 15.59 -29.74
C GLU A 97 20.14 16.56 -29.89
N ALA A 98 21.26 16.12 -30.47
CA ALA A 98 22.44 16.96 -30.66
C ALA A 98 22.16 18.19 -31.55
N VAL A 99 21.44 18.02 -32.67
CA VAL A 99 21.11 19.12 -33.58
C VAL A 99 20.04 20.03 -32.98
N LYS A 100 19.09 19.49 -32.20
CA LYS A 100 18.07 20.28 -31.49
C LYS A 100 18.68 21.15 -30.38
N GLU A 101 19.68 20.63 -29.65
CA GLU A 101 20.44 21.38 -28.64
C GLU A 101 21.30 22.48 -29.28
N LEU A 102 21.99 22.18 -30.38
CA LEU A 102 22.81 23.14 -31.11
C LEU A 102 21.99 24.23 -31.83
N ALA A 103 20.75 23.94 -32.23
CA ALA A 103 19.87 24.88 -32.91
C ALA A 103 19.07 25.81 -31.97
N GLY A 104 19.31 25.73 -30.64
CA GLY A 104 18.66 26.60 -29.66
C GLY A 104 17.21 26.23 -29.32
N GLY A 105 16.82 24.96 -29.48
CA GLY A 105 15.44 24.50 -29.28
C GLY A 105 14.88 24.59 -27.86
N ASN A 106 15.69 24.97 -26.87
CA ASN A 106 15.32 25.12 -25.46
C ASN A 106 14.94 26.57 -25.07
N GLU A 107 14.95 27.52 -26.00
CA GLU A 107 14.50 28.90 -25.75
C GLU A 107 13.08 29.14 -26.29
N ALA A 108 12.32 30.00 -25.60
CA ALA A 108 10.91 30.25 -25.89
C ALA A 108 10.73 31.08 -27.19
N GLY A 109 10.55 30.41 -28.33
CA GLY A 109 10.02 31.01 -29.56
C GLY A 109 10.55 30.38 -30.86
N ASN A 110 9.63 29.92 -31.73
CA ASN A 110 9.85 29.30 -33.07
C ASN A 110 10.64 27.97 -33.10
N GLN A 111 10.16 26.97 -32.35
CA GLN A 111 10.72 25.62 -32.28
C GLN A 111 10.56 24.79 -33.57
N TRP A 112 9.58 25.07 -34.44
CA TRP A 112 9.26 24.22 -35.59
C TRP A 112 10.41 24.08 -36.60
N LEU A 113 11.19 25.14 -36.81
CA LEU A 113 12.31 25.18 -37.76
C LEU A 113 13.52 24.41 -37.22
N ALA A 114 13.81 24.56 -35.92
CA ALA A 114 14.87 23.83 -35.22
C ALA A 114 14.56 22.32 -35.15
N THR A 115 13.32 21.95 -34.81
CA THR A 115 12.87 20.55 -34.77
C THR A 115 12.87 19.93 -36.17
N SER A 116 12.43 20.66 -37.20
CA SER A 116 12.45 20.17 -38.59
C SER A 116 13.88 19.96 -39.11
N LEU A 117 14.80 20.89 -38.81
CA LEU A 117 16.20 20.77 -39.18
C LEU A 117 16.89 19.62 -38.46
N ALA A 118 16.58 19.42 -37.18
CA ALA A 118 17.06 18.30 -36.38
C ALA A 118 16.55 16.95 -36.94
N GLY A 119 15.26 16.83 -37.23
CA GLY A 119 14.67 15.63 -37.83
C GLY A 119 15.23 15.30 -39.22
N ALA A 120 15.41 16.31 -40.07
CA ALA A 120 16.04 16.12 -41.38
C ALA A 120 17.50 15.65 -41.27
N SER A 121 18.28 16.26 -40.36
CA SER A 121 19.67 15.88 -40.12
C SER A 121 19.80 14.48 -39.54
N ALA A 122 18.92 14.11 -38.61
CA ALA A 122 18.84 12.78 -38.02
C ALA A 122 18.51 11.70 -39.06
N THR A 123 17.57 11.98 -39.96
CA THR A 123 17.20 11.08 -41.06
C THR A 123 18.36 10.87 -42.03
N ILE A 124 19.05 11.95 -42.41
CA ILE A 124 20.23 11.89 -43.30
C ILE A 124 21.32 11.00 -42.69
N ALA A 125 21.64 11.21 -41.42
CA ALA A 125 22.69 10.45 -40.72
C ALA A 125 22.32 8.97 -40.54
N SER A 126 21.08 8.68 -40.15
CA SER A 126 20.58 7.31 -39.99
C SER A 126 20.56 6.53 -41.31
N ASP A 127 20.01 7.12 -42.38
CA ASP A 127 19.94 6.49 -43.69
C ASP A 127 21.35 6.26 -44.27
N ALA A 128 22.34 7.11 -43.95
CA ALA A 128 23.72 6.92 -44.38
C ALA A 128 24.34 5.65 -43.75
N PHE A 129 23.96 5.32 -42.52
CA PHE A 129 24.38 4.08 -41.89
C PHE A 129 23.62 2.87 -42.43
N MET A 130 22.31 2.99 -42.64
CA MET A 130 21.45 1.88 -43.03
C MET A 130 21.63 1.45 -44.50
N ASN A 131 21.99 2.38 -45.40
CA ASN A 131 22.00 2.12 -46.84
C ASN A 131 22.88 0.93 -47.31
N PRO A 132 24.10 0.71 -46.78
CA PRO A 132 24.91 -0.49 -47.10
C PRO A 132 24.22 -1.81 -46.76
N PHE A 133 23.55 -1.88 -45.60
CA PHE A 133 22.82 -3.06 -45.15
C PHE A 133 21.59 -3.33 -46.02
N ASP A 134 20.95 -2.26 -46.48
CA ASP A 134 19.83 -2.28 -47.40
C ASP A 134 20.22 -2.82 -48.79
N VAL A 135 21.40 -2.44 -49.31
CA VAL A 135 21.93 -2.97 -50.57
C VAL A 135 22.21 -4.47 -50.47
N ILE A 136 22.78 -4.92 -49.36
CA ILE A 136 23.05 -6.35 -49.12
C ILE A 136 21.72 -7.13 -49.00
N LYS A 137 20.74 -6.60 -48.26
CA LYS A 137 19.39 -7.18 -48.13
C LYS A 137 18.78 -7.45 -49.50
N GLN A 138 18.70 -6.41 -50.33
CA GLN A 138 18.03 -6.45 -51.63
C GLN A 138 18.63 -7.51 -52.56
N ARG A 139 19.96 -7.66 -52.57
CA ARG A 139 20.66 -8.65 -53.41
C ARG A 139 20.52 -10.09 -52.89
N MET A 140 20.37 -10.27 -51.59
CA MET A 140 20.11 -11.57 -50.98
C MET A 140 18.66 -12.05 -51.20
N GLN A 141 17.70 -11.12 -51.30
CA GLN A 141 16.28 -11.42 -51.50
C GLN A 141 15.95 -11.86 -52.94
N LEU A 142 16.86 -11.70 -53.90
CA LEU A 142 16.64 -12.09 -55.30
C LEU A 142 16.36 -13.59 -55.49
N HIS A 143 15.55 -13.92 -56.50
CA HIS A 143 15.28 -15.31 -56.89
C HIS A 143 16.59 -16.02 -57.27
N LYS A 144 16.82 -17.21 -56.70
CA LYS A 144 18.09 -17.98 -56.86
C LYS A 144 19.36 -17.18 -56.53
N SER A 145 19.30 -16.27 -55.55
CA SER A 145 20.51 -15.56 -55.09
C SER A 145 21.63 -16.56 -54.74
N GLU A 146 22.85 -16.30 -55.23
CA GLU A 146 24.03 -17.11 -54.96
C GLU A 146 24.55 -16.90 -53.52
N PHE A 147 24.15 -15.79 -52.89
CA PHE A 147 24.64 -15.38 -51.58
C PHE A 147 23.87 -16.09 -50.46
N ARG A 148 24.57 -16.94 -49.69
CA ARG A 148 23.97 -17.63 -48.53
C ARG A 148 24.15 -16.86 -47.21
N SER A 149 25.14 -15.97 -47.14
CA SER A 149 25.38 -15.11 -45.98
C SER A 149 25.57 -13.65 -46.38
N ALA A 150 25.17 -12.73 -45.50
CA ALA A 150 25.34 -11.30 -45.68
C ALA A 150 26.82 -10.92 -45.84
N TRP A 151 27.71 -11.57 -45.08
CA TRP A 151 29.14 -11.37 -45.18
C TRP A 151 29.71 -11.78 -46.55
N GLN A 152 29.31 -12.93 -47.08
CA GLN A 152 29.71 -13.37 -48.41
C GLN A 152 29.21 -12.41 -49.50
N CYS A 153 27.97 -11.92 -49.37
CA CYS A 153 27.43 -10.89 -50.25
C CYS A 153 28.27 -9.61 -50.19
N ALA A 154 28.51 -9.08 -48.98
CA ALA A 154 29.29 -7.85 -48.77
C ALA A 154 30.70 -7.95 -49.36
N ARG A 155 31.41 -9.05 -49.10
CA ARG A 155 32.76 -9.30 -49.64
C ARG A 155 32.76 -9.37 -51.17
N THR A 156 31.76 -10.03 -51.76
CA THR A 156 31.66 -10.18 -53.22
C THR A 156 31.33 -8.85 -53.89
N VAL A 157 30.37 -8.09 -53.34
CA VAL A 157 29.99 -6.76 -53.85
C VAL A 157 31.16 -5.79 -53.74
N TYR A 158 31.86 -5.78 -52.60
CA TYR A 158 33.04 -4.95 -52.42
C TYR A 158 34.16 -5.30 -53.41
N GLY A 159 34.40 -6.59 -53.65
CA GLY A 159 35.41 -7.05 -54.61
C GLY A 159 35.06 -6.81 -56.08
N ALA A 160 33.78 -6.89 -56.45
CA ALA A 160 33.32 -6.77 -57.83
C ALA A 160 32.97 -5.34 -58.27
N GLU A 161 32.39 -4.53 -57.37
CA GLU A 161 31.82 -3.22 -57.69
C GLU A 161 32.41 -2.07 -56.83
N GLY A 162 33.20 -2.39 -55.80
CA GLY A 162 33.82 -1.42 -54.92
C GLY A 162 32.87 -0.78 -53.90
N PHE A 163 33.40 0.15 -53.10
CA PHE A 163 32.66 0.78 -52.00
C PHE A 163 31.46 1.63 -52.46
N GLY A 164 31.56 2.27 -53.63
CA GLY A 164 30.48 3.11 -54.18
C GLY A 164 29.17 2.36 -54.45
N ALA A 165 29.22 1.03 -54.60
CA ALA A 165 28.03 0.21 -54.80
C ALA A 165 27.09 0.19 -53.58
N PHE A 166 27.63 0.37 -52.36
CA PHE A 166 26.86 0.39 -51.11
C PHE A 166 26.10 1.70 -50.89
N TYR A 167 26.41 2.76 -51.64
CA TYR A 167 25.84 4.11 -51.45
C TYR A 167 25.13 4.67 -52.67
N ILE A 168 25.07 3.92 -53.77
CA ILE A 168 24.48 4.44 -55.02
C ILE A 168 23.00 4.79 -54.89
N SER A 169 22.25 4.06 -54.06
CA SER A 169 20.83 4.30 -53.80
C SER A 169 20.57 5.37 -52.75
N TYR A 170 21.60 5.93 -52.10
CA TYR A 170 21.42 6.81 -50.95
C TYR A 170 20.66 8.10 -51.30
N PRO A 171 20.98 8.84 -52.38
CA PRO A 171 20.18 10.01 -52.78
C PRO A 171 18.74 9.66 -53.14
N THR A 172 18.51 8.47 -53.69
CA THR A 172 17.17 7.98 -54.04
C THR A 172 16.38 7.60 -52.79
N THR A 173 17.08 7.08 -51.77
CA THR A 173 16.49 6.74 -50.46
C THR A 173 15.99 8.00 -49.77
N LEU A 174 16.81 9.06 -49.67
CA LEU A 174 16.38 10.33 -49.07
C LEU A 174 15.17 10.96 -49.78
N ALA A 175 15.14 10.88 -51.12
CA ALA A 175 14.02 11.36 -51.92
C ALA A 175 12.73 10.54 -51.75
N ILE A 176 12.79 9.36 -51.14
CA ILE A 176 11.63 8.57 -50.73
C ILE A 176 11.26 8.89 -49.29
N THR A 177 12.23 8.83 -48.36
CA THR A 177 12.00 8.91 -46.92
C THR A 177 11.38 10.24 -46.52
N ILE A 178 11.89 11.35 -47.06
CA ILE A 178 11.42 12.71 -46.70
C ILE A 178 9.95 12.93 -47.12
N PRO A 179 9.54 12.69 -48.39
CA PRO A 179 8.13 12.82 -48.77
C PRO A 179 7.23 11.80 -48.08
N PHE A 180 7.71 10.57 -47.83
CA PHE A 180 6.93 9.53 -47.17
C PHE A 180 6.49 9.98 -45.76
N ASN A 181 7.44 10.44 -44.93
CA ASN A 181 7.16 10.90 -43.57
C ASN A 181 6.24 12.13 -43.57
N ALA A 182 6.48 13.09 -44.46
CA ALA A 182 5.65 14.30 -44.57
C ALA A 182 4.18 13.97 -44.92
N ILE A 183 3.97 13.08 -45.89
CA ILE A 183 2.62 12.64 -46.29
C ILE A 183 1.97 11.85 -45.16
N GLN A 184 2.70 10.94 -44.51
CA GLN A 184 2.18 10.12 -43.42
C GLN A 184 1.68 11.00 -42.26
N VAL A 185 2.48 11.95 -41.78
CA VAL A 185 2.08 12.84 -40.68
C VAL A 185 0.88 13.71 -41.07
N THR A 186 0.89 14.27 -42.29
CA THR A 186 -0.20 15.15 -42.76
C THR A 186 -1.53 14.40 -42.89
N VAL A 187 -1.50 13.19 -43.47
CA VAL A 187 -2.70 12.37 -43.65
C VAL A 187 -3.19 11.82 -42.31
N TYR A 188 -2.27 11.42 -41.43
CA TYR A 188 -2.59 10.98 -40.07
C TYR A 188 -3.33 12.07 -39.28
N GLU A 189 -2.80 13.30 -39.26
CA GLU A 189 -3.43 14.45 -38.59
C GLU A 189 -4.82 14.74 -39.15
N HIS A 190 -4.98 14.68 -40.48
CA HIS A 190 -6.28 14.91 -41.11
C HIS A 190 -7.31 13.83 -40.74
N ILE A 191 -6.91 12.55 -40.73
CA ILE A 191 -7.79 11.43 -40.37
C ILE A 191 -8.11 11.47 -38.87
N LYS A 192 -7.13 11.77 -38.02
CA LYS A 192 -7.32 11.88 -36.56
C LYS A 192 -8.31 12.99 -36.20
N ARG A 193 -8.21 14.17 -36.83
CA ARG A 193 -9.17 15.29 -36.63
C ARG A 193 -10.59 14.94 -37.06
N PHE A 194 -10.74 14.09 -38.08
CA PHE A 194 -12.04 13.65 -38.56
C PHE A 194 -12.64 12.52 -37.72
N ALA A 195 -11.82 11.52 -37.34
CA ALA A 195 -12.25 10.32 -36.62
C ALA A 195 -12.34 10.53 -35.10
N ASN A 196 -11.63 11.51 -34.54
CA ASN A 196 -11.63 11.83 -33.12
C ASN A 196 -11.77 13.35 -32.87
N PRO A 197 -12.95 13.92 -33.13
CA PRO A 197 -13.21 15.35 -32.97
C PRO A 197 -13.22 15.83 -31.51
N ARG A 198 -13.27 14.92 -30.53
CA ARG A 198 -13.22 15.23 -29.09
C ARG A 198 -11.80 15.20 -28.50
N ASN A 199 -10.82 14.77 -29.28
CA ASN A 199 -9.41 14.67 -28.90
C ASN A 199 -9.15 13.78 -27.67
N GLU A 200 -9.98 12.74 -27.47
CA GLU A 200 -9.82 11.71 -26.43
C GLU A 200 -8.87 10.61 -26.91
N TYR A 201 -8.01 10.05 -26.06
CA TYR A 201 -7.08 9.01 -26.51
C TYR A 201 -7.82 7.71 -26.87
N SER A 202 -7.67 7.24 -28.12
CA SER A 202 -8.31 6.01 -28.62
C SER A 202 -7.34 5.17 -29.45
N PRO A 203 -6.84 4.03 -28.92
CA PRO A 203 -5.87 3.17 -29.61
C PRO A 203 -6.34 2.69 -31.00
N ALA A 204 -7.63 2.36 -31.12
CA ALA A 204 -8.22 1.92 -32.38
C ALA A 204 -8.18 3.02 -33.46
N THR A 205 -8.42 4.27 -33.08
CA THR A 205 -8.32 5.42 -33.98
C THR A 205 -6.88 5.68 -34.40
N HIS A 206 -5.91 5.51 -33.50
CA HIS A 206 -4.48 5.63 -33.82
C HIS A 206 -4.00 4.56 -34.80
N ILE A 207 -4.40 3.29 -34.61
CA ILE A 207 -4.06 2.19 -35.52
C ILE A 207 -4.70 2.41 -36.90
N ALA A 208 -5.98 2.79 -36.95
CA ALA A 208 -6.69 3.03 -38.20
C ALA A 208 -6.13 4.26 -38.94
N ALA A 209 -5.93 5.38 -38.24
CA ALA A 209 -5.38 6.61 -38.83
C ALA A 209 -3.94 6.41 -39.30
N GLY A 210 -3.10 5.76 -38.49
CA GLY A 210 -1.71 5.44 -38.83
C GLY A 210 -1.61 4.46 -40.02
N GLY A 211 -2.44 3.43 -40.04
CA GLY A 211 -2.49 2.45 -41.13
C GLY A 211 -2.95 3.04 -42.46
N ILE A 212 -4.00 3.87 -42.45
CA ILE A 212 -4.48 4.56 -43.66
C ILE A 212 -3.45 5.60 -44.14
N ALA A 213 -2.89 6.39 -43.22
CA ALA A 213 -1.87 7.38 -43.56
C ALA A 213 -0.61 6.73 -44.16
N GLY A 214 -0.13 5.63 -43.56
CA GLY A 214 0.98 4.84 -44.08
C GLY A 214 0.66 4.22 -45.45
N ALA A 215 -0.55 3.70 -45.65
CA ALA A 215 -0.99 3.15 -46.94
C ALA A 215 -1.01 4.22 -48.06
N VAL A 216 -1.48 5.43 -47.76
CA VAL A 216 -1.49 6.56 -48.70
C VAL A 216 -0.05 7.00 -49.01
N ALA A 217 0.79 7.19 -47.99
CA ALA A 217 2.21 7.55 -48.16
C ALA A 217 2.97 6.49 -48.98
N ALA A 218 2.71 5.20 -48.73
CA ALA A 218 3.27 4.08 -49.46
C ALA A 218 2.87 4.12 -50.93
N ALA A 219 1.58 4.35 -51.21
CA ALA A 219 1.07 4.39 -52.57
C ALA A 219 1.69 5.53 -53.38
N VAL A 220 1.73 6.74 -52.80
CA VAL A 220 2.28 7.93 -53.46
C VAL A 220 3.77 7.78 -53.73
N THR A 221 4.53 7.16 -52.83
CA THR A 221 5.99 7.00 -52.97
C THR A 221 6.39 5.71 -53.68
N THR A 222 5.46 4.87 -54.14
CA THR A 222 5.74 3.60 -54.85
C THR A 222 6.62 3.78 -56.10
N PRO A 223 6.38 4.78 -56.96
CA PRO A 223 7.24 5.02 -58.11
C PRO A 223 8.73 5.18 -57.75
N LEU A 224 9.02 5.89 -56.66
CA LEU A 224 10.38 6.15 -56.19
C LEU A 224 11.05 4.89 -55.62
N ASP A 225 10.30 4.06 -54.91
CA ASP A 225 10.77 2.79 -54.32
C ASP A 225 11.11 1.73 -55.39
N VAL A 226 10.34 1.69 -56.48
CA VAL A 226 10.68 0.83 -57.65
C VAL A 226 12.02 1.26 -58.24
N ALA A 227 12.28 2.57 -58.36
CA ALA A 227 13.56 3.09 -58.86
C ALA A 227 14.73 2.79 -57.90
N LYS A 228 14.52 2.91 -56.59
CA LYS A 228 15.50 2.50 -55.56
C LYS A 228 15.87 1.02 -55.71
N THR A 229 14.88 0.14 -55.85
CA THR A 229 15.08 -1.31 -55.96
C THR A 229 15.91 -1.69 -57.19
N ILE A 230 15.68 -1.03 -58.32
CA ILE A 230 16.50 -1.20 -59.54
C ILE A 230 17.97 -0.85 -59.27
N LEU A 231 18.23 0.30 -58.64
CA LEU A 231 19.60 0.75 -58.36
C LEU A 231 20.31 -0.17 -57.36
N GLN A 232 19.60 -0.71 -56.38
CA GLN A 232 20.17 -1.61 -55.36
C GLN A 232 20.48 -3.02 -55.91
N THR A 233 19.77 -3.46 -56.95
CA THR A 233 19.89 -4.81 -57.54
C THR A 233 20.63 -4.84 -58.89
N ARG A 234 21.06 -3.69 -59.42
CA ARG A 234 21.72 -3.57 -60.74
C ARG A 234 22.96 -4.47 -60.92
N GLY A 235 23.73 -4.71 -59.86
CA GLY A 235 24.96 -5.50 -59.89
C GLY A 235 24.73 -6.99 -60.17
N THR A 236 23.51 -7.46 -59.95
CA THR A 236 23.05 -8.83 -60.16
C THR A 236 22.13 -8.96 -61.39
N ALA A 237 21.88 -7.87 -62.12
CA ALA A 237 21.02 -7.88 -63.29
C ALA A 237 21.76 -8.41 -64.52
N THR A 238 21.13 -9.32 -65.27
CA THR A 238 21.63 -9.81 -66.57
C THR A 238 21.50 -8.77 -67.68
N ASP A 239 20.73 -7.72 -67.43
CA ASP A 239 20.32 -6.72 -68.41
C ASP A 239 21.30 -5.54 -68.44
N ALA A 240 21.77 -5.19 -69.64
CA ALA A 240 22.75 -4.12 -69.81
C ALA A 240 22.20 -2.75 -69.42
N ASP A 241 20.91 -2.48 -69.67
CA ASP A 241 20.30 -1.18 -69.38
C ASP A 241 20.13 -0.97 -67.87
N ILE A 242 19.78 -2.04 -67.15
CA ILE A 242 19.66 -2.03 -65.68
C ILE A 242 21.03 -1.92 -65.03
N ARG A 243 22.01 -2.70 -65.48
CA ARG A 243 23.38 -2.73 -64.92
C ARG A 243 24.10 -1.39 -65.03
N ASN A 244 23.83 -0.64 -66.10
CA ASN A 244 24.46 0.64 -66.39
C ASN A 244 23.76 1.85 -65.76
N ALA A 245 22.61 1.69 -65.10
CA ALA A 245 21.89 2.79 -64.47
C ALA A 245 22.73 3.44 -63.35
N ARG A 246 22.95 4.76 -63.42
CA ARG A 246 23.82 5.50 -62.48
C ARG A 246 23.06 6.33 -61.45
N GLY A 247 21.76 6.53 -61.66
CA GLY A 247 20.92 7.30 -60.74
C GLY A 247 19.43 7.16 -61.03
N MET A 248 18.62 7.89 -60.26
CA MET A 248 17.16 7.78 -60.28
C MET A 248 16.54 8.07 -61.65
N VAL A 249 17.09 9.04 -62.40
CA VAL A 249 16.60 9.41 -63.74
C VAL A 249 16.77 8.26 -64.74
N ASP A 250 17.92 7.57 -64.68
CA ASP A 250 18.17 6.39 -65.52
C ASP A 250 17.22 5.25 -65.15
N ALA A 251 16.99 5.03 -63.84
CA ALA A 251 16.04 4.02 -63.36
C ALA A 251 14.61 4.31 -63.83
N PHE A 252 14.13 5.56 -63.75
CA PHE A 252 12.83 5.96 -64.28
C PHE A 252 12.72 5.78 -65.79
N ARG A 253 13.77 6.12 -66.54
CA ARG A 253 13.83 5.88 -67.99
C ARG A 253 13.69 4.38 -68.28
N VAL A 254 14.41 3.53 -67.56
CA VAL A 254 14.33 2.07 -67.72
C VAL A 254 12.92 1.54 -67.42
N ILE A 255 12.28 1.98 -66.33
CA ILE A 255 10.91 1.58 -65.96
C ILE A 255 9.91 1.97 -67.06
N TRP A 256 9.97 3.24 -67.50
CA TRP A 256 9.07 3.78 -68.52
C TRP A 256 9.21 3.04 -69.86
N THR A 257 10.44 2.77 -70.28
CA THR A 257 10.71 2.12 -71.58
C THR A 257 10.29 0.64 -71.58
N ARG A 258 10.33 -0.03 -70.43
CA ARG A 258 10.01 -1.46 -70.28
C ARG A 258 8.52 -1.74 -70.11
N ASP A 259 7.89 -1.08 -69.14
CA ASP A 259 6.54 -1.42 -68.67
C ASP A 259 5.59 -0.21 -68.62
N GLY A 260 6.03 0.94 -69.13
CA GLY A 260 5.27 2.18 -69.14
C GLY A 260 4.81 2.59 -67.74
N LEU A 261 3.62 3.22 -67.66
CA LEU A 261 3.02 3.67 -66.40
C LEU A 261 2.76 2.53 -65.41
N LYS A 262 2.49 1.30 -65.89
CA LYS A 262 2.24 0.14 -65.01
C LYS A 262 3.50 -0.30 -64.27
N GLY A 263 4.69 -0.04 -64.83
CA GLY A 263 5.97 -0.35 -64.19
C GLY A 263 6.19 0.39 -62.87
N PHE A 264 5.72 1.65 -62.77
CA PHE A 264 5.87 2.48 -61.56
C PHE A 264 4.98 2.03 -60.39
N GLY A 265 3.93 1.25 -60.66
CA GLY A 265 3.05 0.66 -59.65
C GLY A 265 3.43 -0.77 -59.23
N ARG A 266 4.56 -1.31 -59.72
CA ARG A 266 4.98 -2.68 -59.36
C ARG A 266 5.26 -2.79 -57.86
N GLY A 267 4.70 -3.82 -57.25
CA GLY A 267 4.82 -4.03 -55.82
C GLY A 267 4.00 -3.08 -54.96
N LEU A 268 3.09 -2.28 -55.54
CA LEU A 268 2.20 -1.39 -54.78
C LEU A 268 1.39 -2.14 -53.71
N THR A 269 0.69 -3.19 -54.11
CA THR A 269 -0.14 -4.01 -53.20
C THR A 269 0.68 -4.63 -52.06
N PRO A 270 1.79 -5.35 -52.30
CA PRO A 270 2.60 -5.84 -51.18
C PRO A 270 3.19 -4.71 -50.34
N ARG A 271 3.55 -3.56 -50.92
CA ARG A 271 4.06 -2.42 -50.16
C ARG A 271 3.03 -1.81 -49.20
N VAL A 272 1.79 -1.60 -49.67
CA VAL A 272 0.69 -1.13 -48.82
C VAL A 272 0.35 -2.15 -47.73
N LEU A 273 0.29 -3.43 -48.09
CA LEU A 273 0.06 -4.54 -47.14
C LEU A 273 1.21 -4.73 -46.15
N THR A 274 2.40 -4.22 -46.44
CA THR A 274 3.53 -4.24 -45.50
C THR A 274 3.40 -3.11 -44.47
N ILE A 275 3.06 -1.90 -44.94
CA ILE A 275 3.08 -0.69 -44.10
C ILE A 275 1.90 -0.63 -43.14
N MET A 276 0.71 -1.09 -43.55
CA MET A 276 -0.49 -1.07 -42.72
C MET A 276 -0.36 -1.87 -41.39
N PRO A 277 0.19 -3.10 -41.35
CA PRO A 277 0.45 -3.83 -40.10
C PRO A 277 1.78 -3.41 -39.42
N SER A 278 2.75 -2.85 -40.15
CA SER A 278 4.04 -2.41 -39.61
C SER A 278 3.87 -1.43 -38.45
N SER A 279 2.99 -0.43 -38.59
CA SER A 279 2.79 0.59 -37.56
C SER A 279 2.22 0.02 -36.27
N ALA A 280 1.34 -0.99 -36.35
CA ALA A 280 0.80 -1.68 -35.18
C ALA A 280 1.85 -2.58 -34.53
N LEU A 281 2.64 -3.31 -35.33
CA LEU A 281 3.71 -4.18 -34.85
C LEU A 281 4.84 -3.39 -34.19
N CYS A 282 5.17 -2.20 -34.71
CA CYS A 282 6.19 -1.33 -34.13
C CYS A 282 5.76 -0.85 -32.73
N TRP A 283 4.50 -0.46 -32.55
CA TRP A 283 3.95 -0.10 -31.23
C TRP A 283 3.91 -1.30 -30.28
N MET A 284 3.33 -2.43 -30.70
CA MET A 284 3.29 -3.64 -29.88
C MET A 284 4.70 -4.12 -29.48
N SER A 285 5.65 -4.04 -30.40
CA SER A 285 7.04 -4.44 -30.14
C SER A 285 7.75 -3.41 -29.27
N TYR A 286 7.53 -2.11 -29.49
CA TYR A 286 8.10 -1.05 -28.67
C TYR A 286 7.58 -1.11 -27.25
N GLU A 287 6.28 -1.32 -27.07
CA GLU A 287 5.70 -1.64 -25.77
C GLU A 287 6.35 -2.91 -25.26
N PHE A 288 6.23 -4.07 -25.90
CA PHE A 288 6.82 -5.32 -25.42
C PHE A 288 8.30 -5.23 -25.02
N PHE A 289 9.17 -4.57 -25.81
CA PHE A 289 10.59 -4.43 -25.48
C PHE A 289 10.87 -3.33 -24.48
N SER A 290 10.14 -2.21 -24.50
CA SER A 290 10.20 -1.25 -23.40
C SER A 290 9.73 -1.92 -22.11
N LEU A 291 8.74 -2.81 -22.22
CA LEU A 291 8.13 -3.57 -21.15
C LEU A 291 9.05 -4.67 -20.60
N SER A 292 9.90 -5.24 -21.46
CA SER A 292 10.83 -6.33 -21.13
C SER A 292 12.24 -5.85 -20.77
N LEU A 293 12.67 -4.70 -21.30
CA LEU A 293 13.97 -4.08 -21.02
C LEU A 293 13.91 -3.08 -19.87
N ASP A 294 12.74 -2.50 -19.61
CA ASP A 294 12.43 -1.91 -18.32
C ASP A 294 11.93 -3.05 -17.40
N PRO A 295 12.62 -3.40 -16.31
CA PRO A 295 12.17 -4.48 -15.40
C PRO A 295 10.80 -4.22 -14.75
N ARG A 296 10.17 -3.08 -15.05
CA ARG A 296 8.93 -2.54 -14.47
C ARG A 296 7.67 -2.81 -15.30
N ALA A 297 7.77 -3.56 -16.39
CA ALA A 297 6.82 -3.34 -17.46
C ALA A 297 6.30 -4.64 -18.14
N THR A 298 6.69 -5.82 -17.67
CA THR A 298 6.09 -7.14 -18.04
C THR A 298 4.67 -7.41 -17.52
N VAL A 299 3.79 -6.40 -17.48
CA VAL A 299 2.36 -6.57 -17.17
C VAL A 299 1.58 -5.73 -18.18
N LEU A 300 1.29 -6.27 -19.37
CA LEU A 300 0.17 -5.89 -20.24
C LEU A 300 0.25 -6.65 -21.58
N GLU A 301 -0.32 -7.86 -21.64
CA GLU A 301 -1.02 -8.34 -22.84
C GLU A 301 -1.82 -9.62 -22.52
N SER A 302 -3.11 -9.47 -22.16
CA SER A 302 -4.15 -10.45 -22.52
C SER A 302 -5.55 -9.87 -22.37
N SER A 303 -6.01 -9.11 -23.35
CA SER A 303 -7.44 -9.13 -23.70
C SER A 303 -7.67 -8.55 -25.11
N LEU A 304 -7.97 -9.43 -26.05
CA LEU A 304 -8.76 -9.09 -27.23
C LEU A 304 -9.99 -10.02 -27.28
N PRO A 305 -11.14 -9.54 -27.76
CA PRO A 305 -12.42 -10.23 -27.65
C PRO A 305 -12.66 -11.20 -28.82
N VAL A 306 -13.25 -12.37 -28.54
CA VAL A 306 -13.74 -13.29 -29.59
C VAL A 306 -15.26 -13.28 -29.63
N ALA A 307 -15.76 -13.12 -30.85
CA ALA A 307 -17.15 -13.01 -31.26
C ALA A 307 -18.00 -14.26 -30.98
N SER A 308 -19.30 -14.00 -30.87
CA SER A 308 -20.42 -14.92 -30.88
C SER A 308 -20.41 -15.91 -32.05
N ASN A 309 -20.66 -17.20 -31.78
CA ASN A 309 -21.62 -18.02 -32.53
C ASN A 309 -21.98 -19.31 -31.78
N SER A 310 -23.24 -19.67 -31.94
CA SER A 310 -24.02 -20.76 -31.34
C SER A 310 -23.78 -22.13 -32.01
N ILE A 311 -24.21 -23.23 -31.33
CA ILE A 311 -25.09 -24.33 -31.81
C ILE A 311 -24.81 -25.70 -31.13
N ILE A 312 -25.81 -26.18 -30.35
CA ILE A 312 -26.34 -27.57 -30.15
C ILE A 312 -25.41 -28.60 -29.42
N SER A 313 -25.81 -29.46 -28.45
CA SER A 313 -27.09 -30.08 -28.06
C SER A 313 -27.17 -30.50 -26.57
N SER A 314 -28.39 -30.38 -26.04
CA SER A 314 -29.08 -31.14 -24.97
C SER A 314 -28.43 -32.36 -24.27
N SER A 315 -28.54 -32.37 -22.92
CA SER A 315 -29.43 -33.29 -22.17
C SER A 315 -29.60 -32.87 -20.69
N LYS A 316 -30.84 -32.66 -20.24
CA LYS A 316 -31.30 -32.46 -18.84
C LYS A 316 -31.39 -33.83 -18.08
N PRO A 317 -31.99 -33.93 -16.87
CA PRO A 317 -31.55 -33.48 -15.54
C PRO A 317 -31.64 -34.62 -14.48
N ALA A 318 -31.16 -34.42 -13.24
CA ALA A 318 -31.67 -35.14 -12.06
C ALA A 318 -31.45 -34.30 -10.79
N GLU A 319 -32.43 -34.38 -9.89
CA GLU A 319 -32.81 -33.42 -8.86
C GLU A 319 -32.06 -33.48 -7.52
N ALA A 320 -31.99 -32.31 -6.89
CA ALA A 320 -32.19 -31.96 -5.47
C ALA A 320 -31.80 -32.95 -4.35
N THR A 321 -30.98 -32.47 -3.41
CA THR A 321 -31.31 -32.33 -1.96
C THR A 321 -30.10 -31.77 -1.19
N ASP A 322 -30.07 -30.45 -0.98
CA ASP A 322 -29.07 -29.73 -0.14
C ASP A 322 -29.77 -28.61 0.65
N SER A 323 -30.57 -28.94 1.68
CA SER A 323 -31.43 -27.92 2.31
C SER A 323 -31.54 -27.94 3.83
N ILE A 324 -30.60 -28.49 4.60
CA ILE A 324 -30.73 -28.47 6.08
C ILE A 324 -29.48 -27.94 6.80
N LEU A 325 -28.27 -28.14 6.28
CA LEU A 325 -27.06 -27.53 6.87
C LEU A 325 -26.84 -26.07 6.45
N VAL A 326 -27.39 -25.67 5.30
CA VAL A 326 -27.40 -24.26 4.86
C VAL A 326 -28.25 -23.41 5.80
N GLU A 327 -29.37 -23.93 6.30
CA GLU A 327 -30.31 -23.15 7.13
C GLU A 327 -29.72 -22.77 8.51
N LEU A 328 -28.97 -23.67 9.16
CA LEU A 328 -28.46 -23.47 10.53
C LEU A 328 -27.18 -22.63 10.59
N VAL A 329 -26.37 -22.66 9.52
CA VAL A 329 -25.21 -21.76 9.34
C VAL A 329 -25.65 -20.41 8.77
N SER A 330 -26.71 -20.36 7.95
CA SER A 330 -27.27 -19.10 7.42
C SER A 330 -27.97 -18.22 8.47
N SER A 331 -28.32 -18.77 9.63
CA SER A 331 -28.91 -18.00 10.73
C SER A 331 -27.87 -17.31 11.63
N LEU A 332 -26.58 -17.64 11.48
CA LEU A 332 -25.49 -17.01 12.23
C LEU A 332 -24.85 -15.90 11.41
N THR A 333 -24.57 -14.77 12.05
CA THR A 333 -23.90 -13.66 11.37
C THR A 333 -22.47 -14.09 11.02
N PRO A 334 -22.03 -13.91 9.76
CA PRO A 334 -20.64 -14.14 9.39
C PRO A 334 -19.73 -13.17 10.15
N ILE A 335 -18.47 -13.55 10.37
CA ILE A 335 -17.49 -12.61 10.92
C ILE A 335 -17.32 -11.39 9.99
N PRO A 336 -16.99 -10.20 10.51
CA PRO A 336 -16.69 -9.03 9.70
C PRO A 336 -15.62 -9.32 8.63
N PRO A 337 -15.64 -8.64 7.47
CA PRO A 337 -14.59 -8.80 6.47
C PRO A 337 -13.22 -8.41 7.05
N GLN A 338 -12.15 -9.05 6.56
CA GLN A 338 -10.76 -8.84 7.01
C GLN A 338 -10.55 -8.98 8.53
N SER A 339 -11.21 -9.96 9.17
CA SER A 339 -11.12 -10.18 10.62
C SER A 339 -10.56 -11.54 11.03
N LEU A 340 -10.11 -12.36 10.06
CA LEU A 340 -9.48 -13.66 10.26
C LEU A 340 -8.00 -13.63 9.83
N THR A 341 -7.11 -14.19 10.65
CA THR A 341 -5.72 -14.53 10.24
C THR A 341 -5.58 -16.04 10.17
N ALA A 342 -5.09 -16.56 9.05
CA ALA A 342 -4.81 -17.99 8.88
C ALA A 342 -3.32 -18.27 9.18
N ILE A 343 -3.04 -19.29 10.00
CA ILE A 343 -1.67 -19.62 10.43
C ILE A 343 -1.29 -20.98 9.85
N LEU A 344 -0.33 -21.00 8.92
CA LEU A 344 0.11 -22.19 8.18
C LEU A 344 1.56 -22.56 8.53
N PRO A 345 1.81 -23.72 9.17
CA PRO A 345 3.16 -24.20 9.37
C PRO A 345 3.75 -24.90 8.15
N ILE A 346 4.94 -24.47 7.73
CA ILE A 346 5.76 -25.13 6.70
C ILE A 346 7.01 -25.71 7.35
N LEU A 347 7.23 -27.01 7.11
CA LEU A 347 8.31 -27.82 7.67
C LEU A 347 9.22 -28.32 6.55
N PRO A 348 10.45 -28.78 6.86
CA PRO A 348 11.39 -29.22 5.83
C PRO A 348 10.84 -30.30 4.89
N HIS A 349 9.97 -31.20 5.39
CA HIS A 349 9.34 -32.25 4.59
C HIS A 349 8.08 -31.81 3.85
N THR A 350 7.50 -30.64 4.15
CA THR A 350 6.33 -30.09 3.44
C THR A 350 6.67 -28.96 2.47
N LEU A 351 7.93 -28.55 2.40
CA LEU A 351 8.41 -27.45 1.54
C LEU A 351 8.03 -27.65 0.06
N ASP A 352 8.18 -28.85 -0.49
CA ASP A 352 7.85 -29.16 -1.89
C ASP A 352 6.34 -29.12 -2.19
N ARG A 353 5.50 -29.14 -1.15
CA ARG A 353 4.02 -29.10 -1.24
C ARG A 353 3.44 -27.73 -0.90
N THR A 354 4.29 -26.69 -0.79
CA THR A 354 3.86 -25.34 -0.40
C THR A 354 2.76 -24.81 -1.33
N THR A 355 2.87 -25.04 -2.64
CA THR A 355 1.84 -24.63 -3.62
C THR A 355 0.48 -25.25 -3.35
N ASP A 356 0.44 -26.54 -3.04
CA ASP A 356 -0.81 -27.27 -2.75
C ASP A 356 -1.45 -26.78 -1.44
N LEU A 357 -0.62 -26.46 -0.44
CA LEU A 357 -1.08 -25.96 0.87
C LEU A 357 -1.63 -24.54 0.78
N LEU A 358 -1.10 -23.71 -0.13
CA LEU A 358 -1.53 -22.34 -0.34
C LEU A 358 -2.78 -22.23 -1.21
N GLN A 359 -3.02 -23.19 -2.11
CA GLN A 359 -4.14 -23.17 -3.07
C GLN A 359 -5.50 -22.72 -2.50
N PRO A 360 -5.95 -23.17 -1.31
CA PRO A 360 -7.24 -22.75 -0.73
C PRO A 360 -7.34 -21.26 -0.37
N PHE A 361 -6.20 -20.57 -0.25
CA PHE A 361 -6.09 -19.17 0.14
C PHE A 361 -5.75 -18.25 -1.05
N LEU A 362 -5.55 -18.81 -2.24
CA LEU A 362 -5.28 -18.07 -3.47
C LEU A 362 -6.56 -17.53 -4.13
N GLU A 363 -7.74 -17.97 -3.66
CA GLU A 363 -9.03 -17.40 -4.03
C GLU A 363 -9.40 -16.25 -3.08
N PRO A 364 -10.06 -15.17 -3.57
CA PRO A 364 -10.39 -14.01 -2.74
C PRO A 364 -11.38 -14.36 -1.63
N LEU A 365 -10.91 -14.29 -0.37
CA LEU A 365 -11.69 -14.57 0.84
C LEU A 365 -12.05 -13.28 1.56
N GLN A 366 -13.35 -12.93 1.63
CA GLN A 366 -13.81 -11.68 2.28
C GLN A 366 -13.44 -11.57 3.76
N SER A 367 -13.42 -12.69 4.48
CA SER A 367 -13.12 -12.81 5.92
C SER A 367 -11.62 -12.74 6.23
N LEU A 368 -10.76 -13.18 5.30
CA LEU A 368 -9.33 -13.34 5.52
C LEU A 368 -8.60 -12.01 5.35
N ARG A 369 -7.82 -11.61 6.36
CA ARG A 369 -6.98 -10.43 6.33
C ARG A 369 -5.54 -10.76 5.93
N GLU A 370 -5.01 -11.80 6.56
CA GLU A 370 -3.59 -12.15 6.50
C GLU A 370 -3.42 -13.67 6.56
N LEU A 371 -2.47 -14.18 5.80
CA LEU A 371 -1.96 -15.54 5.86
C LEU A 371 -0.55 -15.51 6.47
N LEU A 372 -0.44 -15.96 7.71
CA LEU A 372 0.81 -16.03 8.46
C LEU A 372 1.45 -17.41 8.27
N ILE A 373 2.54 -17.44 7.51
CA ILE A 373 3.33 -18.65 7.26
C ILE A 373 4.42 -18.73 8.33
N ILE A 374 4.39 -19.79 9.13
CA ILE A 374 5.40 -20.03 10.16
C ILE A 374 6.35 -21.14 9.70
N CYS A 375 7.66 -20.95 9.86
CA CYS A 375 8.66 -21.97 9.51
C CYS A 375 9.90 -21.94 10.43
N PRO A 376 10.68 -23.02 10.56
CA PRO A 376 11.97 -22.97 11.25
C PRO A 376 12.96 -22.00 10.59
N ASP A 377 13.75 -21.28 11.39
CA ASP A 377 14.79 -20.34 10.92
C ASP A 377 15.73 -20.95 9.86
N SER A 378 15.96 -22.27 9.92
CA SER A 378 16.86 -22.98 9.01
C SER A 378 16.37 -23.06 7.55
N ILE A 379 15.06 -22.95 7.31
CA ILE A 379 14.47 -23.09 5.97
C ILE A 379 13.79 -21.81 5.46
N THR A 380 13.85 -20.72 6.23
CA THR A 380 13.17 -19.45 5.89
C THR A 380 13.54 -18.91 4.52
N ALA A 381 14.80 -19.05 4.10
CA ALA A 381 15.26 -18.61 2.79
C ALA A 381 14.66 -19.43 1.64
N ASP A 382 14.48 -20.74 1.83
CA ASP A 382 13.91 -21.63 0.82
C ASP A 382 12.40 -21.49 0.75
N VAL A 383 11.72 -21.35 1.90
CA VAL A 383 10.29 -21.00 1.97
C VAL A 383 10.03 -19.67 1.25
N ARG A 384 10.86 -18.65 1.50
CA ARG A 384 10.75 -17.35 0.81
C ARG A 384 10.89 -17.50 -0.71
N ARG A 385 11.85 -18.30 -1.19
CA ARG A 385 12.05 -18.54 -2.63
C ARG A 385 10.84 -19.25 -3.25
N GLU A 386 10.23 -20.18 -2.53
CA GLU A 386 9.07 -20.91 -3.04
C GLU A 386 7.81 -20.02 -3.04
N LEU A 387 7.61 -19.20 -2.00
CA LEU A 387 6.55 -18.18 -2.01
C LEU A 387 6.72 -17.21 -3.17
N GLN A 388 7.95 -16.75 -3.44
CA GLN A 388 8.22 -15.91 -4.61
C GLN A 388 7.87 -16.61 -5.93
N ARG A 389 8.12 -17.92 -6.07
CA ARG A 389 7.73 -18.68 -7.26
C ARG A 389 6.22 -18.84 -7.38
N VAL A 390 5.54 -19.21 -6.30
CA VAL A 390 4.09 -19.42 -6.27
C VAL A 390 3.37 -18.12 -6.61
N PHE A 391 3.71 -17.02 -5.92
CA PHE A 391 3.08 -15.73 -6.17
C PHE A 391 3.51 -15.08 -7.50
N ALA A 392 4.69 -15.43 -8.06
CA ALA A 392 5.06 -15.01 -9.42
C ALA A 392 4.30 -15.73 -10.54
N ALA A 393 3.69 -16.89 -10.24
CA ALA A 393 2.93 -17.68 -11.21
C ALA A 393 1.42 -17.38 -11.21
N LEU A 394 0.95 -16.50 -10.33
CA LEU A 394 -0.48 -16.19 -10.14
C LEU A 394 -0.80 -14.77 -10.64
N ASP A 395 -1.93 -14.60 -11.33
CA ASP A 395 -2.41 -13.31 -11.86
C ASP A 395 -3.05 -12.43 -10.78
N SER A 396 -2.59 -11.16 -10.70
CA SER A 396 -2.73 -10.19 -9.60
C SER A 396 -4.16 -9.73 -9.21
N ALA A 397 -5.07 -10.64 -8.89
CA ALA A 397 -6.38 -10.33 -8.33
C ALA A 397 -6.43 -10.69 -6.83
N ALA A 398 -6.25 -9.67 -5.97
CA ALA A 398 -6.61 -9.66 -4.54
C ALA A 398 -6.21 -10.92 -3.72
N TYR A 399 -4.91 -11.11 -3.49
CA TYR A 399 -4.43 -12.12 -2.54
C TYR A 399 -4.53 -11.63 -1.09
N PRO A 400 -4.66 -12.55 -0.12
CA PRO A 400 -4.45 -12.20 1.28
C PRO A 400 -3.01 -11.72 1.52
N ASP A 401 -2.82 -10.78 2.44
CA ASP A 401 -1.48 -10.32 2.85
C ASP A 401 -0.70 -11.51 3.43
N VAL A 402 0.46 -11.85 2.88
CA VAL A 402 1.22 -13.03 3.30
C VAL A 402 2.46 -12.62 4.08
N SER A 403 2.50 -13.02 5.34
CA SER A 403 3.61 -12.75 6.25
C SER A 403 4.39 -14.02 6.54
N LEU A 404 5.71 -13.94 6.59
CA LEU A 404 6.60 -15.05 6.94
C LEU A 404 7.21 -14.82 8.32
N GLN A 405 6.88 -15.70 9.28
CA GLN A 405 7.39 -15.62 10.65
C GLN A 405 8.30 -16.83 10.95
N PRO A 406 9.61 -16.61 11.13
CA PRO A 406 10.53 -17.68 11.44
C PRO A 406 10.53 -17.99 12.96
N TRP A 407 10.73 -19.26 13.35
CA TRP A 407 10.87 -19.67 14.75
C TRP A 407 12.16 -20.46 15.02
N GLN A 408 12.64 -20.36 16.26
CA GLN A 408 13.88 -21.01 16.68
C GLN A 408 13.73 -22.54 16.67
N GLY A 409 14.59 -23.23 15.92
CA GLY A 409 14.44 -24.65 15.55
C GLY A 409 14.35 -25.68 16.69
N TYR A 410 14.52 -25.29 17.95
CA TYR A 410 14.30 -26.15 19.12
C TYR A 410 12.85 -26.13 19.64
N MET A 411 12.02 -25.17 19.22
CA MET A 411 10.60 -25.13 19.57
C MET A 411 9.78 -26.11 18.73
N GLN A 412 8.84 -26.82 19.37
CA GLN A 412 7.89 -27.68 18.68
C GLN A 412 6.86 -26.84 17.90
N VAL A 413 6.37 -27.39 16.78
CA VAL A 413 5.46 -26.70 15.84
C VAL A 413 4.18 -26.24 16.51
N HIS A 414 3.59 -27.07 17.37
CA HIS A 414 2.34 -26.74 18.09
C HIS A 414 2.51 -25.51 19.00
N THR A 415 3.63 -25.43 19.72
CA THR A 415 3.98 -24.28 20.56
C THR A 415 4.22 -23.03 19.73
N ALA A 416 4.87 -23.17 18.57
CA ALA A 416 5.07 -22.07 17.64
C ALA A 416 3.73 -21.56 17.07
N SER A 417 2.83 -22.45 16.65
CA SER A 417 1.48 -22.10 16.15
C SER A 417 0.65 -21.36 17.18
N LEU A 418 0.61 -21.83 18.43
CA LEU A 418 -0.13 -21.17 19.52
C LEU A 418 0.47 -19.81 19.88
N LYS A 419 1.81 -19.71 19.92
CA LYS A 419 2.51 -18.43 20.15
C LYS A 419 2.26 -17.43 19.03
N SER A 420 2.25 -17.88 17.78
CA SER A 420 1.88 -17.06 16.63
C SER A 420 0.41 -16.63 16.70
N ALA A 421 -0.50 -17.53 17.11
CA ALA A 421 -1.92 -17.21 17.30
C ALA A 421 -2.18 -16.18 18.41
N ALA A 422 -1.35 -16.13 19.45
CA ALA A 422 -1.39 -15.05 20.45
C ALA A 422 -0.89 -13.69 19.90
N GLY A 423 -0.07 -13.73 18.85
CA GLY A 423 0.54 -12.57 18.21
C GLY A 423 -0.32 -11.87 17.14
N VAL A 424 -1.35 -12.53 16.59
CA VAL A 424 -2.15 -11.99 15.48
C VAL A 424 -3.03 -10.81 15.90
N SER A 425 -3.23 -9.85 14.98
CA SER A 425 -3.99 -8.62 15.22
C SER A 425 -5.49 -8.74 14.94
N THR A 426 -5.92 -9.89 14.41
CA THR A 426 -7.31 -10.17 14.06
C THR A 426 -8.11 -10.71 15.25
N LYS A 427 -9.44 -10.60 15.20
CA LYS A 427 -10.31 -11.11 16.26
C LYS A 427 -10.47 -12.64 16.22
N TRP A 428 -10.23 -13.25 15.06
CA TRP A 428 -10.24 -14.70 14.89
C TRP A 428 -8.93 -15.20 14.27
N ALA A 429 -8.52 -16.39 14.67
CA ALA A 429 -7.36 -17.10 14.13
C ALA A 429 -7.78 -18.49 13.64
N LEU A 430 -7.39 -18.85 12.42
CA LEU A 430 -7.48 -20.22 11.88
C LEU A 430 -6.11 -20.89 12.07
N LEU A 431 -6.04 -21.88 12.96
CA LEU A 431 -4.82 -22.64 13.18
C LEU A 431 -4.84 -23.89 12.32
N MET A 432 -3.78 -24.13 11.55
CA MET A 432 -3.61 -25.32 10.71
C MET A 432 -2.46 -26.21 11.21
N ASP A 433 -2.50 -27.48 10.83
CA ASP A 433 -1.37 -28.40 10.96
C ASP A 433 -0.52 -28.41 9.68
N GLU A 434 0.48 -29.30 9.62
CA GLU A 434 1.35 -29.50 8.45
C GLU A 434 0.62 -29.97 7.18
N SER A 435 -0.64 -30.42 7.30
CA SER A 435 -1.48 -30.83 6.18
C SER A 435 -2.39 -29.70 5.66
N GLY A 436 -2.42 -28.55 6.35
CA GLY A 436 -3.21 -27.40 5.95
C GLY A 436 -4.71 -27.70 5.95
N LEU A 437 -5.37 -27.50 4.80
CA LEU A 437 -6.78 -27.88 4.57
C LEU A 437 -6.93 -29.13 3.68
N ALA A 438 -5.85 -29.88 3.44
CA ALA A 438 -5.89 -31.05 2.57
C ALA A 438 -6.66 -32.22 3.21
N GLY A 439 -7.52 -32.89 2.43
CA GLY A 439 -8.30 -34.05 2.90
C GLY A 439 -9.51 -33.70 3.78
N ILE A 440 -9.83 -32.42 3.95
CA ILE A 440 -11.01 -31.94 4.68
C ILE A 440 -12.19 -31.89 3.71
N PRO A 441 -13.38 -32.40 4.09
CA PRO A 441 -14.58 -32.30 3.26
C PRO A 441 -15.01 -30.86 3.00
N ASP A 442 -15.51 -30.60 1.80
CA ASP A 442 -15.88 -29.26 1.33
C ASP A 442 -16.78 -28.47 2.30
N PRO A 443 -17.82 -29.04 2.94
CA PRO A 443 -18.64 -28.30 3.89
C PRO A 443 -17.89 -27.80 5.12
N ALA A 444 -16.95 -28.60 5.65
CA ALA A 444 -16.14 -28.19 6.80
C ALA A 444 -15.06 -27.19 6.39
N LYS A 445 -14.50 -27.34 5.17
CA LYS A 445 -13.55 -26.39 4.59
C LYS A 445 -14.20 -25.01 4.40
N THR A 446 -15.42 -24.96 3.87
CA THR A 446 -16.19 -23.71 3.73
C THR A 446 -16.48 -23.06 5.08
N ALA A 447 -16.84 -23.85 6.11
CA ALA A 447 -17.11 -23.32 7.45
C ALA A 447 -15.84 -22.77 8.15
N LEU A 448 -14.66 -23.33 7.87
CA LEU A 448 -13.39 -22.82 8.40
C LEU A 448 -12.92 -21.55 7.67
N LEU A 449 -13.19 -21.44 6.37
CA LEU A 449 -12.83 -20.27 5.56
C LEU A 449 -13.84 -19.11 5.69
N HIS A 450 -15.11 -19.42 5.95
CA HIS A 450 -16.19 -18.46 6.23
C HIS A 450 -16.78 -18.72 7.63
N PRO A 451 -16.02 -18.41 8.69
CA PRO A 451 -16.42 -18.78 10.04
C PRO A 451 -17.64 -17.96 10.50
N PRO A 452 -18.62 -18.60 11.18
CA PRO A 452 -19.69 -17.88 11.86
C PRO A 452 -19.12 -17.13 13.08
N ASN A 453 -19.76 -16.01 13.45
CA ASN A 453 -19.40 -15.24 14.62
C ASN A 453 -19.81 -15.94 15.92
N VAL A 454 -18.96 -16.88 16.37
CA VAL A 454 -19.14 -17.65 17.61
C VAL A 454 -18.03 -17.33 18.62
N SER A 455 -18.39 -17.34 19.90
CA SER A 455 -17.46 -17.06 21.02
C SER A 455 -16.67 -18.28 21.50
N VAL A 456 -16.90 -19.46 20.89
CA VAL A 456 -16.25 -20.72 21.24
C VAL A 456 -15.46 -21.28 20.06
N PRO A 457 -14.29 -21.91 20.30
CA PRO A 457 -13.52 -22.57 19.25
C PRO A 457 -14.33 -23.68 18.55
N PHE A 458 -14.12 -23.85 17.25
CA PHE A 458 -14.76 -24.91 16.48
C PHE A 458 -13.85 -25.48 15.39
N GLY A 459 -13.99 -26.78 15.12
CA GLY A 459 -13.17 -27.50 14.16
C GLY A 459 -13.82 -28.78 13.67
N HIS A 460 -13.10 -29.53 12.83
CA HIS A 460 -13.61 -30.76 12.22
C HIS A 460 -13.13 -32.04 12.92
N LYS A 461 -12.12 -31.95 13.80
CA LYS A 461 -11.52 -33.06 14.55
C LYS A 461 -11.38 -32.72 16.03
N GLY A 462 -11.57 -33.73 16.87
CA GLY A 462 -11.36 -33.61 18.31
C GLY A 462 -11.13 -34.95 18.99
N GLN A 463 -10.71 -34.90 20.25
CA GLN A 463 -10.27 -36.05 21.02
C GLN A 463 -10.91 -36.06 22.41
N TYR A 464 -11.36 -37.23 22.84
CA TYR A 464 -11.82 -37.49 24.20
C TYR A 464 -10.75 -38.27 24.97
N GLY A 465 -9.81 -37.56 25.57
CA GLY A 465 -8.79 -38.14 26.45
C GLY A 465 -7.38 -37.59 26.23
N TRP A 466 -6.50 -37.86 27.18
CA TRP A 466 -5.17 -37.26 27.30
C TRP A 466 -4.05 -38.02 26.57
N SER A 467 -4.36 -39.09 25.83
CA SER A 467 -3.38 -39.95 25.14
C SER A 467 -3.57 -39.94 23.63
N ASP A 468 -2.49 -39.92 22.84
CA ASP A 468 -2.50 -40.05 21.37
C ASP A 468 -3.22 -41.33 20.87
N SER A 469 -3.39 -42.33 21.74
CA SER A 469 -4.13 -43.56 21.47
C SER A 469 -5.64 -43.48 21.65
N SER A 470 -6.18 -42.35 22.13
CA SER A 470 -7.63 -42.17 22.31
C SER A 470 -8.33 -41.98 20.96
N PRO A 471 -9.53 -42.55 20.75
CA PRO A 471 -10.21 -42.49 19.46
C PRO A 471 -10.49 -41.05 19.05
N THR A 472 -9.94 -40.63 17.91
CA THR A 472 -10.34 -39.40 17.23
C THR A 472 -11.80 -39.53 16.82
N THR A 473 -12.66 -38.70 17.39
CA THR A 473 -14.10 -38.72 17.08
C THR A 473 -14.41 -37.71 15.98
N SER A 474 -15.01 -38.17 14.89
CA SER A 474 -15.62 -37.33 13.86
C SER A 474 -17.14 -37.39 13.98
N CYS A 475 -17.82 -36.24 13.99
CA CYS A 475 -19.27 -36.17 14.13
C CYS A 475 -20.00 -36.60 12.83
N ALA A 476 -21.24 -37.09 12.93
CA ALA A 476 -22.10 -37.36 11.76
C ALA A 476 -22.58 -36.03 11.13
N TRP A 477 -22.79 -36.01 9.82
CA TRP A 477 -23.20 -34.79 9.10
C TRP A 477 -24.58 -34.30 9.58
N GLY A 478 -24.67 -33.04 10.05
CA GLY A 478 -25.89 -32.43 10.60
C GLY A 478 -25.98 -32.41 12.13
N GLN A 479 -24.98 -32.92 12.85
CA GLN A 479 -24.90 -32.83 14.32
C GLN A 479 -23.69 -32.01 14.77
N VAL A 480 -23.90 -31.11 15.74
CA VAL A 480 -22.83 -30.39 16.45
C VAL A 480 -22.57 -31.12 17.75
N GLN A 481 -21.34 -31.58 17.98
CA GLN A 481 -20.93 -32.27 19.20
C GLN A 481 -19.85 -31.48 19.93
N ARG A 482 -19.90 -31.45 21.27
CA ARG A 482 -18.89 -30.80 22.11
C ARG A 482 -17.72 -31.74 22.34
N THR A 483 -16.48 -31.26 22.24
CA THR A 483 -15.29 -32.06 22.54
C THR A 483 -14.40 -31.36 23.57
N PRO A 484 -13.69 -32.10 24.44
CA PRO A 484 -12.70 -31.54 25.36
C PRO A 484 -11.46 -30.97 24.66
N TYR A 485 -11.09 -31.51 23.49
CA TYR A 485 -9.89 -31.08 22.74
C TYR A 485 -10.19 -30.98 21.25
N LEU A 486 -9.94 -29.82 20.64
CA LEU A 486 -9.90 -29.67 19.18
C LEU A 486 -8.50 -29.94 18.64
N LEU A 487 -8.45 -30.58 17.47
CA LEU A 487 -7.22 -30.78 16.71
C LEU A 487 -7.26 -29.91 15.45
N PRO A 488 -6.14 -29.32 15.01
CA PRO A 488 -6.12 -28.53 13.79
C PRO A 488 -6.60 -29.32 12.54
N PRO A 489 -7.13 -28.61 11.52
CA PRO A 489 -7.50 -27.20 11.57
C PRO A 489 -8.80 -26.90 12.34
N PHE A 490 -8.75 -25.79 13.08
CA PHE A 490 -9.88 -25.20 13.82
C PHE A 490 -9.76 -23.66 13.87
N VAL A 491 -10.89 -22.98 14.08
CA VAL A 491 -10.96 -21.52 14.25
C VAL A 491 -11.21 -21.18 15.71
N MET A 492 -10.54 -20.15 16.23
CA MET A 492 -10.74 -19.66 17.60
C MET A 492 -10.76 -18.12 17.69
N PRO A 493 -11.49 -17.54 18.67
CA PRO A 493 -11.40 -16.11 18.99
C PRO A 493 -10.07 -15.78 19.68
N THR A 494 -9.39 -14.69 19.29
CA THR A 494 -8.10 -14.30 19.89
C THR A 494 -8.21 -13.83 21.35
N SER A 495 -9.40 -13.41 21.80
CA SER A 495 -9.67 -13.05 23.20
C SER A 495 -9.66 -14.22 24.19
N SER A 496 -9.53 -15.46 23.71
CA SER A 496 -9.47 -16.68 24.53
C SER A 496 -8.03 -17.15 24.83
N ASN A 497 -7.02 -16.41 24.37
CA ASN A 497 -5.61 -16.63 24.72
C ASN A 497 -5.26 -15.91 26.03
N GLY A 498 -5.32 -16.64 27.15
CA GLY A 498 -4.62 -16.23 28.37
C GLY A 498 -3.15 -16.62 28.27
N GLU A 499 -2.23 -15.70 28.59
CA GLU A 499 -0.78 -15.96 28.63
C GLU A 499 -0.36 -16.95 29.74
N ASP A 500 -1.27 -17.33 30.64
CA ASP A 500 -0.96 -18.01 31.91
C ASP A 500 -1.12 -19.55 31.94
N SER A 501 -1.39 -20.24 30.83
CA SER A 501 -1.69 -21.70 30.85
C SER A 501 -0.84 -22.58 29.91
N LEU A 502 0.45 -22.31 29.74
CA LEU A 502 1.39 -23.27 29.14
C LEU A 502 1.86 -24.31 30.17
N ASP A 503 0.94 -25.20 30.56
CA ASP A 503 1.28 -26.32 31.45
C ASP A 503 2.06 -27.39 30.66
N MET A 504 3.37 -27.50 30.93
CA MET A 504 4.34 -28.32 30.19
C MET A 504 4.11 -29.85 30.29
N ASN A 505 3.07 -30.28 31.01
CA ASN A 505 2.79 -31.69 31.30
C ASN A 505 1.50 -32.23 30.65
N GLY A 506 0.80 -31.42 29.84
CA GLY A 506 -0.45 -31.80 29.16
C GLY A 506 -0.33 -31.98 27.64
N HIS A 507 -1.38 -32.49 26.99
CA HIS A 507 -1.45 -32.58 25.53
C HIS A 507 -1.24 -31.17 24.88
N PRO A 508 -0.52 -31.03 23.75
CA PRO A 508 -0.10 -29.71 23.23
C PRO A 508 -1.23 -28.70 22.94
N TRP A 509 -2.45 -29.21 22.73
CA TRP A 509 -3.67 -28.43 22.46
C TRP A 509 -4.59 -28.28 23.69
N ASN A 510 -4.13 -28.66 24.88
CA ASN A 510 -4.87 -28.61 26.17
C ASN A 510 -4.99 -27.18 26.77
N VAL A 511 -4.53 -26.15 26.06
CA VAL A 511 -4.37 -24.79 26.62
C VAL A 511 -5.70 -24.09 26.94
N HIS A 512 -6.83 -24.60 26.45
CA HIS A 512 -8.14 -23.92 26.53
C HIS A 512 -9.25 -24.66 27.32
N GLY A 513 -8.90 -25.68 28.09
CA GLY A 513 -9.86 -26.51 28.84
C GLY A 513 -9.52 -26.68 30.32
N SER A 514 -9.32 -25.59 31.06
CA SER A 514 -9.12 -25.65 32.52
C SER A 514 -9.43 -24.32 33.21
N SER A 515 -10.72 -23.99 33.30
CA SER A 515 -11.22 -23.16 34.40
C SER A 515 -12.51 -23.78 34.91
N ASN A 516 -12.49 -24.20 36.18
CA ASN A 516 -13.56 -24.85 36.93
C ASN A 516 -14.91 -24.10 36.86
N GLU A 517 -15.67 -24.28 35.78
CA GLU A 517 -17.16 -24.28 35.80
C GLU A 517 -17.84 -24.56 34.43
N THR A 518 -17.12 -24.71 33.30
CA THR A 518 -17.74 -25.23 32.06
C THR A 518 -16.78 -26.11 31.23
N ASP A 519 -17.09 -27.40 31.08
CA ASP A 519 -16.38 -28.37 30.22
C ASP A 519 -16.56 -28.03 28.72
N LEU A 520 -15.87 -27.00 28.21
CA LEU A 520 -15.97 -26.59 26.80
C LEU A 520 -14.59 -26.45 26.15
N GLY A 521 -14.10 -27.53 25.52
CA GLY A 521 -12.89 -27.52 24.68
C GLY A 521 -13.11 -27.14 23.21
N GLY A 522 -14.36 -27.09 22.75
CA GLY A 522 -14.75 -26.65 21.41
C GLY A 522 -15.85 -27.47 20.76
N LEU A 523 -16.28 -27.05 19.56
CA LEU A 523 -17.38 -27.65 18.79
C LEU A 523 -16.87 -28.42 17.55
N LEU A 524 -17.40 -29.63 17.30
CA LEU A 524 -17.08 -30.48 16.15
C LEU A 524 -18.09 -30.39 15.00
N LEU A 525 -17.58 -30.28 13.76
CA LEU A 525 -18.33 -30.29 12.49
C LEU A 525 -18.06 -31.59 11.70
N GLY A 526 -19.11 -32.31 11.27
CA GLY A 526 -19.02 -33.70 10.78
C GLY A 526 -18.71 -33.97 9.28
N ASN A 527 -18.36 -35.23 8.92
CA ASN A 527 -18.15 -35.74 7.54
C ASN A 527 -18.67 -37.19 7.33
N ARG A 528 -18.88 -37.64 6.08
CA ARG A 528 -19.42 -38.95 5.68
C ARG A 528 -18.34 -40.03 5.45
N LYS A 529 -18.37 -41.12 6.24
CA LYS A 529 -18.43 -42.54 5.79
C LYS A 529 -18.20 -43.54 6.94
N GLY A 530 -19.15 -44.45 7.12
CA GLY A 530 -18.98 -45.70 7.87
C GLY A 530 -20.32 -46.45 7.92
N LYS A 531 -20.36 -47.67 7.37
CA LYS A 531 -21.53 -48.56 7.44
C LYS A 531 -21.89 -48.78 8.91
N MET A 532 -23.16 -48.55 9.24
CA MET A 532 -23.77 -48.94 10.50
C MET A 532 -23.95 -50.46 10.45
N GLU A 533 -23.09 -51.21 11.16
CA GLU A 533 -23.49 -52.53 11.63
C GLU A 533 -24.42 -52.33 12.84
N GLU A 534 -25.64 -52.85 12.70
CA GLU A 534 -26.63 -52.91 13.75
C GLU A 534 -26.10 -53.73 14.93
N HIS A 535 -25.99 -53.12 16.10
CA HIS A 535 -26.41 -53.76 17.35
C HIS A 535 -26.85 -52.69 18.36
N THR A 536 -28.16 -52.49 18.43
CA THR A 536 -28.85 -51.98 19.60
C THR A 536 -28.58 -52.92 20.79
N SER A 537 -28.16 -52.39 21.93
CA SER A 537 -29.06 -52.16 23.08
C SER A 537 -28.32 -51.98 24.42
N GLN A 538 -29.03 -51.23 25.29
CA GLN A 538 -28.99 -51.20 26.75
C GLN A 538 -28.08 -50.15 27.42
N LEU A 539 -28.72 -49.09 27.91
CA LEU A 539 -28.93 -48.81 29.35
C LEU A 539 -29.68 -47.46 29.46
N SER A 540 -31.01 -47.50 29.44
CA SER A 540 -31.90 -47.45 30.61
C SER A 540 -32.24 -46.03 31.07
N PHE A 541 -33.40 -45.56 30.63
CA PHE A 541 -34.19 -44.53 31.31
C PHE A 541 -34.92 -45.15 32.51
N ASN A 542 -34.95 -44.45 33.65
CA ASN A 542 -36.20 -44.24 34.39
C ASN A 542 -36.02 -43.07 35.38
N ARG A 543 -36.84 -42.03 35.20
CA ARG A 543 -38.01 -41.66 36.05
C ARG A 543 -37.60 -40.77 37.22
N ASP A 544 -37.64 -39.46 36.97
CA ASP A 544 -38.51 -38.57 37.74
C ASP A 544 -38.88 -37.37 36.87
N GLY A 545 -40.18 -37.10 36.78
CA GLY A 545 -40.75 -36.17 35.81
C GLY A 545 -40.46 -34.71 36.13
N ARG A 546 -39.64 -34.06 35.29
CA ARG A 546 -39.74 -32.64 34.97
C ARG A 546 -39.40 -32.43 33.50
N GLN A 547 -40.32 -31.83 32.75
CA GLN A 547 -40.05 -31.28 31.43
C GLN A 547 -38.92 -30.25 31.57
N ASN A 548 -37.77 -30.51 30.95
CA ASN A 548 -36.81 -29.44 30.66
C ASN A 548 -37.13 -28.89 29.28
N SER A 549 -37.75 -27.72 29.32
CA SER A 549 -37.89 -26.75 28.25
C SER A 549 -36.59 -26.59 27.45
N VAL A 550 -36.73 -26.65 26.13
CA VAL A 550 -35.80 -26.06 25.17
C VAL A 550 -35.60 -24.59 25.55
N ILE A 551 -34.38 -24.22 25.96
CA ILE A 551 -34.02 -22.81 26.18
C ILE A 551 -33.55 -22.25 24.82
N PRO A 552 -34.20 -21.21 24.27
CA PRO A 552 -33.74 -20.56 23.04
C PRO A 552 -32.49 -19.72 23.31
N LEU A 553 -31.45 -19.94 22.50
CA LEU A 553 -30.26 -19.10 22.39
C LEU A 553 -30.63 -17.84 21.60
N PHE A 554 -31.26 -16.85 22.23
CA PHE A 554 -31.20 -15.41 21.92
C PHE A 554 -32.03 -14.66 22.96
N ASP A 555 -31.38 -14.02 23.94
CA ASP A 555 -31.98 -12.87 24.62
C ASP A 555 -30.89 -11.85 24.98
N THR A 556 -30.98 -10.70 24.31
CA THR A 556 -30.40 -9.44 24.75
C THR A 556 -31.36 -8.86 25.80
N GLY A 557 -31.10 -9.12 27.08
CA GLY A 557 -32.01 -8.65 28.12
C GLY A 557 -31.46 -8.81 29.53
N HIS A 558 -31.45 -7.71 30.25
CA HIS A 558 -31.12 -7.58 31.66
C HIS A 558 -31.64 -8.71 32.56
N SER A 559 -30.79 -9.23 33.44
CA SER A 559 -31.20 -9.81 34.75
C SER A 559 -30.02 -9.72 35.72
N ALA A 560 -30.13 -8.84 36.72
CA ALA A 560 -30.65 -9.13 38.06
C ALA A 560 -29.60 -9.86 38.93
N ILE A 561 -28.82 -9.05 39.66
CA ILE A 561 -27.99 -9.48 40.80
C ILE A 561 -28.93 -9.80 41.97
N PRO A 562 -28.62 -10.77 42.85
CA PRO A 562 -29.53 -11.20 43.91
C PRO A 562 -29.73 -10.11 44.98
N GLU A 563 -30.98 -9.73 45.21
CA GLU A 563 -31.37 -9.04 46.44
C GLU A 563 -31.28 -10.02 47.61
N THR A 564 -30.32 -9.82 48.51
CA THR A 564 -30.47 -10.08 49.95
C THR A 564 -29.30 -9.46 50.72
N VAL A 565 -29.31 -8.13 50.86
CA VAL A 565 -28.78 -7.48 52.07
C VAL A 565 -29.75 -6.36 52.45
N SER A 566 -30.43 -6.58 53.54
CA SER A 566 -31.39 -5.69 54.18
C SER A 566 -30.76 -4.37 54.64
N SER A 567 -31.44 -3.27 54.31
CA SER A 567 -31.57 -2.02 55.09
C SER A 567 -30.31 -1.42 55.70
N PHE A 568 -29.67 -0.52 54.95
CA PHE A 568 -29.06 0.68 55.52
C PHE A 568 -29.47 1.89 54.67
N SER A 569 -30.16 2.84 55.30
CA SER A 569 -30.60 4.09 54.68
C SER A 569 -29.40 4.99 54.38
N PRO A 570 -29.20 5.50 53.16
CA PRO A 570 -28.21 6.54 52.91
C PRO A 570 -28.89 7.91 53.06
N LEU A 571 -28.64 8.57 54.17
CA LEU A 571 -28.78 10.01 54.27
C LEU A 571 -27.39 10.62 54.50
N LEU A 572 -27.08 11.60 53.64
CA LEU A 572 -26.04 12.64 53.72
C LEU A 572 -24.69 12.38 53.02
N TYR A 573 -24.58 13.01 51.84
CA TYR A 573 -23.44 13.52 51.05
C TYR A 573 -22.13 12.70 50.97
N PRO A 574 -21.80 12.12 49.80
CA PRO A 574 -20.51 11.49 49.57
C PRO A 574 -19.40 12.54 49.36
N GLY A 575 -18.27 12.37 50.05
CA GLY A 575 -17.01 13.03 49.67
C GLY A 575 -16.52 12.47 48.33
N HIS A 576 -15.96 13.30 47.45
CA HIS A 576 -15.46 12.88 46.14
C HIS A 576 -13.96 13.10 46.08
N ILE A 577 -13.20 12.12 45.56
CA ILE A 577 -11.75 12.19 45.39
C ILE A 577 -11.42 12.14 43.90
N GLU A 578 -10.80 13.18 43.39
CA GLU A 578 -10.43 13.30 41.98
C GLU A 578 -9.21 12.43 41.66
N PHE A 579 -8.17 12.52 42.50
CA PHE A 579 -6.90 11.84 42.26
C PHE A 579 -6.39 11.12 43.50
N VAL A 580 -6.00 9.86 43.33
CA VAL A 580 -5.23 9.10 44.31
C VAL A 580 -3.91 8.67 43.72
N PHE A 581 -2.81 8.94 44.42
CA PHE A 581 -1.45 8.58 44.04
C PHE A 581 -0.90 7.55 45.00
N PHE A 582 -0.38 6.44 44.48
CA PHE A 582 0.37 5.45 45.25
C PHE A 582 1.81 5.42 44.75
N LEU A 583 2.75 5.84 45.60
CA LEU A 583 4.17 5.90 45.28
C LEU A 583 5.00 5.10 46.30
N PRO A 584 6.07 4.39 45.89
CA PRO A 584 6.87 3.59 46.81
C PRO A 584 7.72 4.47 47.72
N VAL A 585 8.41 5.48 47.16
CA VAL A 585 9.36 6.31 47.92
C VAL A 585 9.06 7.80 47.81
N VAL A 586 9.50 8.57 48.82
CA VAL A 586 9.37 10.04 48.86
C VAL A 586 10.05 10.72 47.68
N ASP A 587 11.14 10.15 47.15
CA ASP A 587 11.80 10.69 45.96
C ASP A 587 10.91 10.68 44.71
N ASP A 588 9.91 9.79 44.64
CA ASP A 588 8.95 9.79 43.53
C ASP A 588 7.94 10.93 43.68
N VAL A 589 7.60 11.33 44.92
CA VAL A 589 6.82 12.56 45.20
C VAL A 589 7.54 13.79 44.67
N LYS A 590 8.87 13.87 44.87
CA LYS A 590 9.68 14.96 44.32
C LYS A 590 9.61 15.00 42.79
N ARG A 591 9.66 13.84 42.12
CA ARG A 591 9.59 13.74 40.65
C ARG A 591 8.25 14.23 40.10
N ILE A 592 7.13 13.92 40.76
CA ILE A 592 5.79 14.34 40.33
C ILE A 592 5.39 15.73 40.83
N SER A 593 6.25 16.39 41.63
CA SER A 593 5.93 17.69 42.20
C SER A 593 5.53 18.78 41.19
N PRO A 594 6.13 18.89 39.97
CA PRO A 594 5.68 19.88 38.99
C PRO A 594 4.22 19.67 38.56
N PHE A 595 3.79 18.40 38.47
CA PHE A 595 2.41 18.03 38.18
C PHE A 595 1.48 18.39 39.35
N LEU A 596 1.84 18.01 40.59
CA LEU A 596 1.02 18.27 41.79
C LEU A 596 0.83 19.77 42.06
N CYS A 597 1.92 20.54 42.02
CA CYS A 597 1.87 21.98 42.27
C CYS A 597 1.02 22.72 41.26
N ARG A 598 1.02 22.24 40.02
CA ARG A 598 0.20 22.82 38.97
C ARG A 598 -1.27 22.48 39.12
N LEU A 599 -1.58 21.24 39.50
CA LEU A 599 -2.95 20.82 39.81
C LEU A 599 -3.56 21.68 40.93
N GLN A 600 -2.81 21.91 42.02
CA GLN A 600 -3.21 22.81 43.11
C GLN A 600 -3.39 24.27 42.67
N ARG A 601 -2.60 24.75 41.69
CA ARG A 601 -2.73 26.12 41.18
C ARG A 601 -3.98 26.30 40.30
N LEU A 602 -4.33 25.27 39.51
CA LEU A 602 -5.50 25.29 38.63
C LEU A 602 -6.81 25.05 39.39
N ASN A 603 -6.77 24.23 40.43
CA ASN A 603 -7.87 23.98 41.34
C ASN A 603 -7.38 24.17 42.78
N PRO A 604 -7.74 25.25 43.49
CA PRO A 604 -7.25 25.55 44.85
C PRO A 604 -7.66 24.53 45.92
N SER A 605 -8.59 23.62 45.63
CA SER A 605 -9.01 22.55 46.53
C SER A 605 -9.22 21.25 45.75
N PRO A 606 -8.18 20.73 45.06
CA PRO A 606 -8.33 19.49 44.33
C PRO A 606 -8.38 18.35 45.35
N ALA A 607 -9.33 17.43 45.19
CA ALA A 607 -9.46 16.30 46.10
C ALA A 607 -8.37 15.26 45.76
N VAL A 608 -7.14 15.54 46.20
CA VAL A 608 -5.94 14.74 45.95
C VAL A 608 -5.54 14.02 47.24
N ARG A 609 -5.27 12.72 47.11
CA ARG A 609 -4.69 11.89 48.17
C ARG A 609 -3.40 11.24 47.66
N LEU A 610 -2.32 11.34 48.43
CA LEU A 610 -1.00 10.84 48.05
C LEU A 610 -0.47 9.94 49.16
N LEU A 611 -0.23 8.68 48.84
CA LEU A 611 0.29 7.68 49.76
C LEU A 611 1.70 7.24 49.36
N VAL A 612 2.60 7.21 50.34
CA VAL A 612 3.94 6.63 50.25
C VAL A 612 4.03 5.38 51.13
N TYR A 613 4.43 4.24 50.57
CA TYR A 613 4.31 2.93 51.23
C TYR A 613 5.62 2.18 51.56
N ASP A 614 6.77 2.62 51.04
CA ASP A 614 8.08 1.94 51.23
C ASP A 614 9.20 2.95 51.55
N ASP A 615 9.04 3.73 52.62
CA ASP A 615 10.09 4.63 53.11
C ASP A 615 10.92 3.98 54.24
N GLU A 616 12.12 3.47 53.90
CA GLU A 616 13.03 2.86 54.88
C GLU A 616 13.55 3.85 55.95
N SER A 617 13.38 5.17 55.76
CA SER A 617 14.00 6.19 56.61
C SER A 617 13.27 6.47 57.93
N HIS A 618 12.01 6.04 58.09
CA HIS A 618 11.17 6.36 59.26
C HIS A 618 10.40 5.14 59.77
N ARG A 619 11.03 4.31 60.61
CA ARG A 619 10.35 3.22 61.35
C ARG A 619 10.16 3.58 62.83
N PRO A 620 8.96 3.97 63.29
CA PRO A 620 8.65 4.10 64.72
C PRO A 620 8.27 2.74 65.33
N SER A 621 8.47 2.61 66.64
CA SER A 621 8.39 1.33 67.38
C SER A 621 6.98 0.93 67.88
N THR A 622 5.90 1.57 67.43
CA THR A 622 4.54 1.28 67.97
C THR A 622 3.40 1.49 66.96
N GLY A 623 2.91 0.38 66.36
CA GLY A 623 1.58 0.21 65.73
C GLY A 623 1.30 0.98 64.43
N PRO A 624 0.27 0.58 63.65
CA PRO A 624 -0.09 1.26 62.41
C PRO A 624 -0.66 2.65 62.71
N LYS A 625 0.12 3.70 62.44
CA LYS A 625 -0.33 5.09 62.46
C LYS A 625 0.01 5.75 61.13
N TRP A 626 -0.99 6.38 60.52
CA TRP A 626 -0.80 7.28 59.39
C TRP A 626 -0.15 8.56 59.88
N THR A 627 0.95 8.95 59.25
CA THR A 627 1.58 10.25 59.50
C THR A 627 1.56 11.06 58.23
N THR A 628 0.79 12.15 58.23
CA THR A 628 0.82 13.16 57.18
C THR A 628 2.11 13.97 57.29
N GLN A 629 2.87 13.98 56.22
CA GLN A 629 4.07 14.79 56.05
C GLN A 629 3.86 15.79 54.91
N SER A 630 4.70 16.83 54.87
CA SER A 630 4.66 17.83 53.81
C SER A 630 6.03 17.94 53.15
N LEU A 631 6.03 17.84 51.81
CA LEU A 631 7.18 18.13 50.99
C LEU A 631 7.09 19.59 50.53
N ILE A 632 8.02 20.41 51.02
CA ILE A 632 8.17 21.79 50.58
C ILE A 632 8.98 21.78 49.28
N THR A 633 8.36 22.24 48.20
CA THR A 633 9.02 22.43 46.90
C THR A 633 9.13 23.92 46.61
N ASP A 634 9.91 24.29 45.59
CA ASP A 634 10.06 25.69 45.20
C ASP A 634 8.73 26.33 44.71
N SER A 635 7.72 25.50 44.40
CA SER A 635 6.47 25.92 43.74
C SER A 635 5.21 25.76 44.60
N CYS A 636 5.16 24.77 45.50
CA CYS A 636 4.02 24.48 46.36
C CYS A 636 4.41 23.57 47.54
N ILE A 637 3.46 23.36 48.46
CA ILE A 637 3.55 22.36 49.52
C ILE A 637 2.72 21.15 49.09
N ALA A 638 3.36 19.99 48.95
CA ALA A 638 2.69 18.72 48.65
C ALA A 638 2.57 17.90 49.94
N GLU A 639 1.34 17.72 50.44
CA GLU A 639 1.07 16.84 51.57
C GLU A 639 0.95 15.39 51.10
N TYR A 640 1.53 14.47 51.87
CA TYR A 640 1.52 13.05 51.61
C TYR A 640 1.47 12.25 52.90
N ASP A 641 0.80 11.12 52.87
CA ASP A 641 0.72 10.20 54.00
C ASP A 641 1.76 9.10 53.86
N ILE A 642 2.40 8.73 54.96
CA ILE A 642 3.33 7.59 55.03
C ILE A 642 2.72 6.49 55.91
N LEU A 643 2.79 5.25 55.44
CA LEU A 643 2.48 4.07 56.25
C LEU A 643 3.73 3.63 57.04
N SER A 644 3.67 3.73 58.38
CA SER A 644 4.82 3.50 59.28
C SER A 644 5.25 2.02 59.46
N GLU A 645 4.49 1.03 58.97
CA GLU A 645 4.86 -0.40 58.95
C GLU A 645 4.36 -1.05 57.64
N ALA A 646 5.26 -1.64 56.86
CA ALA A 646 4.88 -2.49 55.73
C ALA A 646 4.21 -3.76 56.30
N PRO A 647 2.95 -4.10 55.93
CA PRO A 647 2.39 -5.37 56.32
C PRO A 647 3.15 -6.45 55.53
N LEU A 648 4.05 -7.14 56.22
CA LEU A 648 4.57 -8.44 55.80
C LEU A 648 3.35 -9.31 55.45
N PHE A 649 3.18 -9.58 54.15
CA PHE A 649 2.11 -10.35 53.52
C PHE A 649 0.77 -9.61 53.33
N LEU A 650 0.60 -8.99 52.14
CA LEU A 650 -0.68 -8.58 51.56
C LEU A 650 -1.53 -9.79 51.13
N SER A 651 -1.87 -10.66 52.08
CA SER A 651 -2.92 -11.66 51.96
C SER A 651 -4.04 -11.34 52.95
N GLY A 652 -4.95 -10.43 52.57
CA GLY A 652 -6.19 -10.13 53.32
C GLY A 652 -6.24 -8.76 54.03
N PRO A 653 -5.51 -8.52 55.14
CA PRO A 653 -5.73 -7.36 56.03
C PRO A 653 -5.34 -5.98 55.46
N GLY A 654 -4.43 -5.90 54.47
CA GLY A 654 -3.96 -4.61 53.95
C GLY A 654 -5.01 -3.81 53.17
N ALA A 655 -6.04 -4.47 52.63
CA ALA A 655 -7.18 -3.79 51.99
C ALA A 655 -7.93 -2.93 52.99
N VAL A 656 -8.18 -3.46 54.19
CA VAL A 656 -8.94 -2.76 55.23
C VAL A 656 -8.21 -1.49 55.65
N VAL A 657 -6.88 -1.55 55.80
CA VAL A 657 -6.05 -0.41 56.20
C VAL A 657 -6.10 0.73 55.17
N VAL A 658 -5.96 0.43 53.88
CA VAL A 658 -6.07 1.46 52.81
C VAL A 658 -7.49 2.00 52.69
N LEU A 659 -8.52 1.18 52.92
CA LEU A 659 -9.91 1.62 52.92
C LEU A 659 -10.24 2.53 54.12
N GLU A 660 -9.65 2.26 55.29
CA GLU A 660 -9.72 3.15 56.45
C GLU A 660 -9.05 4.49 56.16
N TRP A 661 -7.89 4.50 55.48
CA TRP A 661 -7.19 5.73 55.08
C TRP A 661 -7.98 6.59 54.09
N LEU A 662 -8.70 5.97 53.15
CA LEU A 662 -9.58 6.67 52.21
C LEU A 662 -10.92 7.15 52.84
N GLU A 663 -11.13 6.91 54.15
CA GLU A 663 -12.32 7.30 54.93
C GLU A 663 -13.66 6.86 54.28
N ILE A 664 -13.68 5.64 53.74
CA ILE A 664 -14.72 5.17 52.82
C ILE A 664 -15.98 4.69 53.56
N GLN A 665 -16.80 5.63 54.03
CA GLN A 665 -18.22 5.32 54.21
C GLN A 665 -19.11 5.79 53.04
N ALA A 666 -18.59 6.61 52.10
CA ALA A 666 -19.32 7.01 50.90
C ALA A 666 -18.47 7.63 49.76
N THR A 667 -17.15 7.42 49.70
CA THR A 667 -16.29 8.15 48.74
C THR A 667 -16.14 7.43 47.38
N THR A 668 -16.07 8.19 46.29
CA THR A 668 -15.76 7.69 44.92
C THR A 668 -14.43 8.24 44.45
N VAL A 669 -13.63 7.42 43.73
CA VAL A 669 -12.33 7.82 43.16
C VAL A 669 -12.40 7.87 41.64
N ASP A 670 -11.98 8.97 41.01
CA ASP A 670 -11.97 9.06 39.54
C ASP A 670 -10.70 8.53 38.90
N ILE A 671 -9.53 8.94 39.40
CA ILE A 671 -8.23 8.59 38.82
C ILE A 671 -7.30 8.03 39.90
N LEU A 672 -6.73 6.88 39.59
CA LEU A 672 -5.72 6.22 40.40
C LEU A 672 -4.40 6.19 39.63
N LEU A 673 -3.39 6.91 40.10
CA LEU A 673 -2.06 6.91 39.50
C LEU A 673 -1.10 6.08 40.35
N THR A 674 -0.40 5.15 39.70
CA THR A 674 0.60 4.28 40.35
C THR A 674 1.80 4.07 39.43
N ILE A 675 2.87 3.49 39.97
CA ILE A 675 4.05 3.11 39.20
C ILE A 675 3.87 1.71 38.61
N GLU A 676 4.34 1.48 37.39
CA GLU A 676 4.23 0.20 36.65
C GLU A 676 4.95 -1.01 37.30
N VAL A 677 5.73 -0.83 38.37
CA VAL A 677 6.58 -1.92 38.92
C VAL A 677 5.74 -3.14 39.33
N ILE A 678 6.24 -4.33 38.99
CA ILE A 678 5.70 -5.62 39.45
C ILE A 678 6.06 -5.77 40.94
N ASP A 679 5.22 -5.21 41.78
CA ASP A 679 5.26 -5.29 43.25
C ASP A 679 3.99 -6.02 43.75
N PRO A 680 4.03 -6.78 44.85
CA PRO A 680 2.83 -7.26 45.57
C PRO A 680 1.65 -6.26 45.66
N LEU A 681 1.92 -4.96 45.70
CA LEU A 681 0.93 -3.88 45.67
C LEU A 681 0.18 -3.80 44.32
N ALA A 682 0.79 -4.16 43.19
CA ALA A 682 0.10 -4.23 41.91
C ALA A 682 -0.98 -5.33 41.92
N ALA A 683 -0.70 -6.49 42.53
CA ALA A 683 -1.71 -7.53 42.77
C ALA A 683 -2.80 -7.07 43.74
N PHE A 684 -2.41 -6.30 44.76
CA PHE A 684 -3.36 -5.65 45.68
C PHE A 684 -4.26 -4.63 44.96
N LEU A 685 -3.73 -3.70 44.15
CA LEU A 685 -4.53 -2.71 43.42
C LEU A 685 -5.47 -3.37 42.39
N LEU A 686 -5.04 -4.46 41.75
CA LEU A 686 -5.90 -5.29 40.91
C LEU A 686 -7.05 -5.95 41.71
N SER A 687 -6.81 -6.32 42.98
CA SER A 687 -7.87 -6.82 43.87
C SER A 687 -8.83 -5.72 44.34
N VAL A 688 -8.32 -4.50 44.53
CA VAL A 688 -9.07 -3.32 44.99
C VAL A 688 -9.94 -2.70 43.87
N GLN A 689 -9.56 -2.85 42.59
CA GLN A 689 -10.40 -2.46 41.45
C GLN A 689 -11.78 -3.13 41.42
N ARG A 690 -11.95 -4.29 42.07
CA ARG A 690 -13.24 -4.99 42.16
C ARG A 690 -14.17 -4.42 43.23
N MET A 691 -13.70 -3.43 44.01
CA MET A 691 -14.48 -2.83 45.10
C MET A 691 -15.45 -1.75 44.56
N PRO A 692 -16.63 -1.55 45.18
CA PRO A 692 -17.63 -0.59 44.71
C PRO A 692 -17.12 0.84 44.55
N VAL A 693 -16.14 1.23 45.38
CA VAL A 693 -15.50 2.56 45.39
C VAL A 693 -14.69 2.84 44.12
N PHE A 694 -14.18 1.77 43.49
CA PHE A 694 -13.32 1.83 42.32
C PHE A 694 -14.03 1.40 41.02
N ASN A 695 -15.35 1.23 41.06
CA ASN A 695 -16.15 0.67 39.97
C ASN A 695 -16.16 1.53 38.68
N ASP A 696 -15.70 2.77 38.74
CA ASP A 696 -15.51 3.69 37.59
C ASP A 696 -14.13 4.41 37.63
N THR A 697 -13.16 3.87 38.37
CA THR A 697 -11.83 4.48 38.51
C THR A 697 -10.94 4.12 37.34
N THR A 698 -10.31 5.13 36.73
CA THR A 698 -9.29 4.93 35.71
C THR A 698 -7.91 4.78 36.35
N VAL A 699 -7.27 3.62 36.15
CA VAL A 699 -5.96 3.31 36.72
C VAL A 699 -4.87 3.61 35.70
N ILE A 700 -4.04 4.62 35.96
CA ILE A 700 -2.94 5.01 35.08
C ILE A 700 -1.63 4.54 35.72
N ARG A 701 -0.88 3.70 34.98
CA ARG A 701 0.40 3.15 35.43
C ARG A 701 1.51 3.88 34.70
N ILE A 702 2.33 4.64 35.42
CA ILE A 702 3.41 5.42 34.83
C ILE A 702 4.76 4.74 35.15
N PRO A 703 5.63 4.49 34.16
CA PRO A 703 6.98 4.02 34.43
C PRO A 703 7.75 5.03 35.28
N ARG A 704 8.58 4.56 36.22
CA ARG A 704 9.34 5.45 37.13
C ARG A 704 10.20 6.48 36.40
N ARG A 705 10.74 6.11 35.23
CA ARG A 705 11.53 7.02 34.36
C ARG A 705 10.73 8.15 33.73
N ASP A 706 9.40 8.02 33.66
CA ASP A 706 8.50 8.99 33.02
C ASP A 706 7.92 9.98 34.03
N LEU A 707 7.96 9.68 35.34
CA LEU A 707 7.35 10.49 36.41
C LEU A 707 7.80 11.96 36.43
N GLY A 708 9.03 12.25 36.01
CA GLY A 708 9.54 13.64 35.93
C GLY A 708 8.98 14.45 34.75
N TYR A 709 8.21 13.82 33.86
CA TYR A 709 7.79 14.38 32.58
C TYR A 709 6.26 14.33 32.38
N ILE A 710 5.48 14.15 33.45
CA ILE A 710 4.01 14.03 33.42
C ILE A 710 3.28 15.35 33.67
N ASP A 711 3.98 16.48 33.78
CA ASP A 711 3.39 17.79 34.08
C ASP A 711 2.28 18.20 33.10
N TRP A 712 2.37 17.76 31.85
CA TRP A 712 1.34 17.98 30.83
C TRP A 712 -0.01 17.32 31.15
N MET A 713 -0.02 16.24 31.93
CA MET A 713 -1.28 15.58 32.34
C MET A 713 -2.14 16.52 33.18
N SER A 714 -1.53 17.47 33.91
CA SER A 714 -2.27 18.45 34.73
C SER A 714 -3.07 19.46 33.89
N SER A 715 -2.83 19.54 32.58
CA SER A 715 -3.59 20.38 31.66
C SER A 715 -4.90 19.75 31.19
N LEU A 716 -5.08 18.45 31.43
CA LEU A 716 -6.26 17.68 31.05
C LEU A 716 -7.30 17.65 32.17
N SER A 717 -8.57 17.59 31.80
CA SER A 717 -9.67 17.39 32.75
C SER A 717 -9.76 15.95 33.24
N VAL A 718 -10.43 15.73 34.38
CA VAL A 718 -10.70 14.38 34.90
C VAL A 718 -11.43 13.52 33.86
N ARG A 719 -12.37 14.09 33.10
CA ARG A 719 -13.09 13.40 32.02
C ARG A 719 -12.16 12.95 30.90
N GLU A 720 -11.19 13.78 30.53
CA GLU A 720 -10.19 13.46 29.50
C GLU A 720 -9.29 12.32 29.97
N LEU A 721 -8.79 12.42 31.20
CA LEU A 721 -7.94 11.40 31.81
C LEU A 721 -8.69 10.08 32.07
N LYS A 722 -9.99 10.09 32.34
CA LYS A 722 -10.81 8.87 32.44
C LYS A 722 -10.81 8.02 31.15
N ASN A 723 -10.52 8.63 30.01
CA ASN A 723 -10.43 7.93 28.73
C ASN A 723 -9.00 7.52 28.38
N TRP A 724 -8.06 7.50 29.34
CA TRP A 724 -6.64 7.21 29.12
C TRP A 724 -6.41 5.95 28.27
N HIS A 725 -7.12 4.86 28.56
CA HIS A 725 -6.90 3.56 27.90
C HIS A 725 -7.72 3.33 26.61
N LYS A 726 -8.53 4.32 26.18
CA LYS A 726 -9.33 4.17 24.95
C LYS A 726 -8.52 4.31 23.66
N PRO A 727 -7.67 5.35 23.50
CA PRO A 727 -6.88 5.49 22.28
C PRO A 727 -5.82 4.39 22.17
N ASN A 728 -5.88 3.62 21.10
CA ASN A 728 -4.88 2.64 20.71
C ASN A 728 -3.99 3.23 19.61
N ILE A 729 -2.72 3.50 19.90
CA ILE A 729 -1.79 4.20 19.00
C ILE A 729 -0.72 3.22 18.50
N GLU A 730 -0.60 3.09 17.18
CA GLU A 730 0.43 2.29 16.50
C GLU A 730 1.41 3.21 15.77
N VAL A 731 2.69 2.88 15.81
CA VAL A 731 3.74 3.59 15.06
C VAL A 731 4.09 2.79 13.82
N ALA A 732 3.91 3.38 12.64
CA ALA A 732 4.29 2.80 11.35
C ALA A 732 5.48 3.54 10.75
N VAL A 733 6.58 2.82 10.56
CA VAL A 733 7.82 3.29 9.93
C VAL A 733 7.87 2.79 8.50
N ILE A 734 8.25 3.65 7.55
CA ILE A 734 8.42 3.31 6.14
C ILE A 734 9.88 3.51 5.77
N THR A 735 10.51 2.48 5.19
CA THR A 735 11.92 2.54 4.82
C THR A 735 12.25 1.78 3.54
N LYS A 736 13.34 2.20 2.88
CA LYS A 736 13.87 1.58 1.67
C LYS A 736 15.38 1.32 1.78
N ASP A 737 16.22 2.25 1.33
CA ASP A 737 17.67 2.05 1.14
C ASP A 737 18.50 3.05 1.94
N ARG A 738 18.16 3.25 3.21
CA ARG A 738 18.70 4.34 4.04
C ARG A 738 19.01 3.89 5.47
N PRO A 739 20.07 3.08 5.66
CA PRO A 739 20.34 2.44 6.95
C PRO A 739 20.67 3.45 8.06
N SER A 740 21.40 4.53 7.77
CA SER A 740 21.75 5.55 8.77
C SER A 740 20.52 6.31 9.29
N SER A 741 19.57 6.57 8.39
CA SER A 741 18.37 7.36 8.63
C SER A 741 17.36 6.53 9.41
N LEU A 742 17.16 5.27 8.97
CA LEU A 742 16.39 4.28 9.69
C LEU A 742 16.92 4.08 11.12
N LEU A 743 18.23 3.94 11.29
CA LEU A 743 18.84 3.79 12.62
C LEU A 743 18.58 5.01 13.52
N ARG A 744 18.67 6.23 12.97
CA ARG A 744 18.36 7.46 13.69
C ARG A 744 16.90 7.52 14.11
N LEU A 745 15.97 7.22 13.21
CA LEU A 745 14.54 7.20 13.51
C LEU A 745 14.22 6.18 14.61
N LEU A 746 14.65 4.93 14.45
CA LEU A 746 14.43 3.86 15.44
C LEU A 746 15.06 4.20 16.79
N GLY A 747 16.26 4.80 16.79
CA GLY A 747 16.90 5.29 18.01
C GLY A 747 16.09 6.40 18.69
N SER A 748 15.53 7.35 17.93
CA SER A 748 14.68 8.41 18.49
C SER A 748 13.36 7.87 19.06
N LEU A 749 12.77 6.86 18.41
CA LEU A 749 11.57 6.16 18.91
C LEU A 749 11.85 5.38 20.19
N GLN A 750 12.96 4.64 20.26
CA GLN A 750 13.35 3.91 21.48
C GLN A 750 13.60 4.84 22.67
N ASN A 751 14.12 6.05 22.43
CA ASN A 751 14.39 7.05 23.45
C ASN A 751 13.16 7.90 23.84
N ALA A 752 12.02 7.70 23.19
CA ALA A 752 10.79 8.44 23.51
C ALA A 752 10.08 7.87 24.75
N HIS A 753 9.26 8.72 25.37
CA HIS A 753 8.49 8.40 26.56
C HIS A 753 7.02 8.17 26.21
N TYR A 754 6.50 6.99 26.59
CA TYR A 754 5.15 6.53 26.24
C TYR A 754 4.20 6.45 27.45
N PHE A 755 4.65 6.84 28.64
CA PHE A 755 3.82 7.02 29.83
C PHE A 755 3.00 5.78 30.21
N GLY A 756 3.57 4.59 30.00
CA GLY A 756 2.98 3.30 30.36
C GLY A 756 2.01 2.71 29.34
N ASP A 757 1.75 3.40 28.23
CA ASP A 757 0.98 2.82 27.14
C ASP A 757 1.80 1.78 26.37
N GLN A 758 1.13 0.69 25.96
CA GLN A 758 1.72 -0.32 25.09
C GLN A 758 1.58 0.11 23.63
N ILE A 759 2.71 0.31 22.95
CA ILE A 759 2.76 0.84 21.58
C ILE A 759 3.29 -0.24 20.66
N SER A 760 2.53 -0.58 19.62
CA SER A 760 3.00 -1.49 18.58
C SER A 760 3.81 -0.72 17.53
N LEU A 761 4.91 -1.32 17.07
CA LEU A 761 5.79 -0.80 16.03
C LEU A 761 5.65 -1.65 14.77
N ARG A 762 5.22 -1.02 13.67
CA ARG A 762 5.15 -1.61 12.34
C ARG A 762 6.26 -1.04 11.47
N ILE A 763 7.09 -1.89 10.88
CA ILE A 763 8.18 -1.49 9.98
C ILE A 763 7.83 -2.01 8.59
N ASN A 764 7.51 -1.10 7.68
CA ASN A 764 7.20 -1.35 6.29
C ASN A 764 8.47 -1.17 5.46
N VAL A 765 8.95 -2.28 4.91
CA VAL A 765 10.18 -2.39 4.14
C VAL A 765 9.83 -2.64 2.68
N GLU A 766 10.35 -1.80 1.79
CA GLU A 766 10.16 -1.95 0.34
C GLU A 766 10.88 -3.19 -0.20
N GLN A 767 10.41 -3.73 -1.34
CA GLN A 767 10.90 -4.98 -1.92
C GLN A 767 12.42 -4.97 -2.14
N ASP A 768 12.95 -3.92 -2.76
CA ASP A 768 14.35 -3.76 -3.15
C ASP A 768 15.25 -3.17 -2.05
N CYS A 769 14.81 -3.25 -0.79
CA CYS A 769 15.54 -2.78 0.38
C CYS A 769 16.95 -3.39 0.49
N ASP A 770 17.94 -2.54 0.78
CA ASP A 770 19.33 -2.94 0.94
C ASP A 770 19.57 -3.86 2.17
N SER A 771 20.59 -4.71 2.06
CA SER A 771 20.92 -5.70 3.10
C SER A 771 21.32 -5.12 4.45
N ASN A 772 21.80 -3.86 4.52
CA ASN A 772 22.16 -3.24 5.80
C ASN A 772 20.91 -2.73 6.52
N SER A 773 19.96 -2.14 5.78
CA SER A 773 18.66 -1.75 6.33
C SER A 773 17.89 -2.96 6.84
N LEU A 774 17.85 -4.07 6.09
CA LEU A 774 17.24 -5.34 6.57
C LEU A 774 17.86 -5.85 7.87
N LYS A 775 19.20 -5.83 8.00
CA LYS A 775 19.89 -6.23 9.24
C LYS A 775 19.55 -5.34 10.42
N ILE A 776 19.29 -4.05 10.20
CA ILE A 776 18.86 -3.14 11.26
C ILE A 776 17.46 -3.54 11.72
N VAL A 777 16.53 -3.77 10.78
CA VAL A 777 15.16 -4.20 11.08
C VAL A 777 15.15 -5.52 11.87
N GLU A 778 15.90 -6.54 11.42
CA GLU A 778 15.99 -7.84 12.10
C GLU A 778 16.56 -7.75 13.53
N LYS A 779 17.44 -6.78 13.80
CA LYS A 779 18.07 -6.57 15.11
C LYS A 779 17.31 -5.59 16.01
N THR A 780 16.22 -5.01 15.54
CA THR A 780 15.50 -3.97 16.28
C THR A 780 14.77 -4.58 17.47
N SER A 781 15.14 -4.15 18.68
CA SER A 781 14.41 -4.49 19.91
C SER A 781 13.38 -3.42 20.24
N TRP A 782 12.17 -3.82 20.62
CA TRP A 782 11.10 -2.90 20.97
C TRP A 782 10.50 -3.25 22.34
N PRO A 783 10.81 -2.48 23.41
CA PRO A 783 10.37 -2.81 24.76
C PRO A 783 8.94 -2.35 25.07
N TYR A 784 8.33 -1.54 24.21
CA TYR A 784 7.04 -0.87 24.48
C TYR A 784 5.82 -1.65 23.98
N GLY A 785 6.02 -2.70 23.20
CA GLY A 785 4.92 -3.47 22.62
C GLY A 785 5.39 -4.44 21.54
N ARG A 786 4.52 -4.74 20.58
CA ARG A 786 4.80 -5.72 19.51
C ARG A 786 5.55 -5.08 18.35
N VAL A 787 6.39 -5.85 17.66
CA VAL A 787 7.00 -5.45 16.38
C VAL A 787 6.39 -6.27 15.26
N PHE A 788 5.93 -5.59 14.22
CA PHE A 788 5.47 -6.19 12.98
C PHE A 788 6.38 -5.71 11.84
N VAL A 789 6.95 -6.63 11.06
CA VAL A 789 7.79 -6.29 9.91
C VAL A 789 7.07 -6.74 8.65
N HIS A 790 6.67 -5.76 7.83
CA HIS A 790 6.08 -6.01 6.53
C HIS A 790 7.14 -5.77 5.46
N HIS A 791 7.66 -6.85 4.85
CA HIS A 791 8.58 -6.75 3.72
C HIS A 791 7.82 -6.99 2.42
N ARG A 792 7.71 -5.97 1.57
CA ARG A 792 6.97 -6.06 0.32
C ARG A 792 7.59 -7.10 -0.61
N VAL A 793 6.72 -7.86 -1.26
CA VAL A 793 7.10 -8.82 -2.30
C VAL A 793 7.20 -8.14 -3.68
N ILE A 794 6.43 -7.07 -3.90
CA ILE A 794 6.35 -6.30 -5.15
C ILE A 794 6.70 -4.84 -4.87
N HIS A 795 7.57 -4.24 -5.69
CA HIS A 795 7.92 -2.82 -5.58
C HIS A 795 6.69 -1.94 -5.77
N GLY A 796 6.24 -1.29 -4.69
CA GLY A 796 5.04 -0.44 -4.71
C GLY A 796 5.34 1.02 -5.02
N GLY A 797 6.51 1.52 -4.63
CA GLY A 797 6.80 2.94 -4.67
C GLY A 797 6.10 3.72 -3.55
N LEU A 798 6.32 5.04 -3.50
CA LEU A 798 6.00 5.82 -2.30
C LEU A 798 4.48 5.92 -1.98
N LEU A 799 3.62 5.99 -3.00
CA LEU A 799 2.18 6.10 -2.75
C LEU A 799 1.64 4.84 -2.07
N PRO A 800 1.82 3.63 -2.64
CA PRO A 800 1.44 2.39 -1.96
C PRO A 800 2.17 2.20 -0.63
N ALA A 801 3.46 2.59 -0.54
CA ALA A 801 4.24 2.48 0.69
C ALA A 801 3.61 3.24 1.87
N VAL A 802 3.07 4.43 1.64
CA VAL A 802 2.41 5.22 2.68
C VAL A 802 0.98 4.75 2.93
N VAL A 803 0.21 4.49 1.89
CA VAL A 803 -1.22 4.13 2.00
C VAL A 803 -1.40 2.79 2.72
N GLU A 804 -0.57 1.80 2.41
CA GLU A 804 -0.64 0.46 3.01
C GLU A 804 0.18 0.37 4.32
N SER A 805 0.92 1.42 4.68
CA SER A 805 1.77 1.39 5.89
C SER A 805 1.00 1.12 7.18
N TRP A 806 -0.30 1.45 7.20
CA TRP A 806 -1.19 1.25 8.33
C TRP A 806 -2.65 1.30 7.89
N TYR A 807 -3.47 0.42 8.48
CA TYR A 807 -4.93 0.44 8.31
C TYR A 807 -5.62 0.27 9.68
N PRO A 808 -6.56 1.16 10.05
CA PRO A 808 -7.19 1.16 11.37
C PRO A 808 -8.18 0.01 11.59
N HIS A 809 -8.12 -0.63 12.76
CA HIS A 809 -9.03 -1.73 13.11
C HIS A 809 -10.41 -1.26 13.58
N ASN A 810 -10.49 -0.09 14.21
CA ASN A 810 -11.71 0.50 14.77
C ASN A 810 -11.59 2.03 14.82
N ASN A 811 -12.52 2.72 15.47
CA ASN A 811 -12.53 4.20 15.56
C ASN A 811 -11.61 4.75 16.66
N ASP A 812 -11.04 3.88 17.48
CA ASP A 812 -10.11 4.23 18.55
C ASP A 812 -8.66 3.82 18.21
N SER A 813 -8.43 3.33 16.98
CA SER A 813 -7.13 2.91 16.46
C SER A 813 -6.51 4.05 15.64
N TYR A 814 -5.38 4.56 16.08
CA TYR A 814 -4.68 5.68 15.46
C TYR A 814 -3.29 5.28 14.97
N GLY A 815 -2.87 5.82 13.82
CA GLY A 815 -1.59 5.50 13.20
C GLY A 815 -0.67 6.71 13.15
N VAL A 816 0.53 6.58 13.72
CA VAL A 816 1.63 7.54 13.57
C VAL A 816 2.48 7.10 12.39
N LEU A 817 2.48 7.88 11.30
CA LEU A 817 3.21 7.52 10.08
C LEU A 817 4.53 8.29 10.02
N LEU A 818 5.66 7.57 9.88
CA LEU A 818 7.02 8.11 9.88
C LEU A 818 7.84 7.52 8.73
N GLU A 819 8.44 8.38 7.91
CA GLU A 819 9.45 7.98 6.92
C GLU A 819 10.85 7.93 7.55
N ASP A 820 11.76 7.14 6.99
CA ASP A 820 13.11 6.92 7.52
C ASP A 820 14.01 8.18 7.65
N ASP A 821 13.66 9.28 6.99
CA ASP A 821 14.36 10.56 7.14
C ASP A 821 13.78 11.50 8.21
N VAL A 822 12.76 11.05 8.95
CA VAL A 822 12.18 11.74 10.10
C VAL A 822 12.94 11.38 11.38
N GLU A 823 13.02 12.33 12.31
CA GLU A 823 13.47 12.11 13.69
C GLU A 823 12.44 12.74 14.64
N VAL A 824 12.11 12.06 15.74
CA VAL A 824 11.08 12.52 16.68
C VAL A 824 11.67 12.99 18.02
N SER A 825 10.97 13.93 18.65
CA SER A 825 11.26 14.38 20.02
C SER A 825 10.93 13.28 21.04
N PRO A 826 11.66 13.17 22.16
CA PRO A 826 11.28 12.25 23.25
C PRO A 826 9.87 12.48 23.82
N LEU A 827 9.28 13.66 23.60
CA LEU A 827 7.96 14.06 24.09
C LEU A 827 6.87 14.04 22.99
N PHE A 828 7.15 13.50 21.80
CA PHE A 828 6.19 13.49 20.69
C PHE A 828 4.88 12.77 21.07
N TYR A 829 4.97 11.70 21.86
CA TYR A 829 3.83 10.92 22.28
C TYR A 829 2.96 11.67 23.30
N ALA A 830 3.56 12.45 24.21
CA ALA A 830 2.82 13.30 25.15
C ALA A 830 1.89 14.27 24.41
N TRP A 831 2.37 14.90 23.34
CA TRP A 831 1.56 15.78 22.50
C TRP A 831 0.39 15.06 21.84
N ILE A 832 0.66 13.89 21.24
CA ILE A 832 -0.38 13.07 20.62
C ILE A 832 -1.44 12.69 21.65
N LYS A 833 -1.02 12.16 22.80
CA LYS A 833 -1.94 11.71 23.85
C LYS A 833 -2.76 12.88 24.40
N MET A 834 -2.11 14.01 24.70
CA MET A 834 -2.76 15.22 25.19
C MET A 834 -3.81 15.74 24.19
N THR A 835 -3.49 15.80 22.90
CA THR A 835 -4.39 16.30 21.86
C THR A 835 -5.57 15.38 21.59
N ILE A 836 -5.35 14.06 21.54
CA ILE A 836 -6.43 13.07 21.35
C ILE A 836 -7.38 13.07 22.55
N LEU A 837 -6.85 13.01 23.77
CA LEU A 837 -7.68 13.03 24.97
C LEU A 837 -8.54 14.30 25.02
N ARG A 838 -7.97 15.46 24.70
CA ARG A 838 -8.69 16.74 24.67
C ARG A 838 -9.76 16.84 23.58
N TYR A 839 -9.39 16.59 22.31
CA TYR A 839 -10.26 16.90 21.15
C TYR A 839 -11.11 15.73 20.65
N ARG A 840 -10.87 14.48 21.13
CA ARG A 840 -11.69 13.31 20.77
C ARG A 840 -12.46 12.75 21.95
N TYR A 841 -11.79 12.56 23.08
CA TYR A 841 -12.38 11.90 24.25
C TYR A 841 -12.82 12.86 25.36
N GLY A 842 -12.47 14.14 25.24
CA GLY A 842 -12.80 15.19 26.20
C GLY A 842 -14.21 15.72 26.05
N GLU A 843 -14.37 16.99 26.42
CA GLU A 843 -15.67 17.66 26.42
C GLU A 843 -16.28 17.72 25.01
N PRO A 844 -17.60 17.49 24.86
CA PRO A 844 -18.27 17.50 23.55
C PRO A 844 -18.04 18.79 22.75
N GLN A 845 -17.96 19.94 23.42
CA GLN A 845 -17.68 21.25 22.81
C GLN A 845 -16.32 21.33 22.12
N ASN A 846 -15.37 20.47 22.52
CA ASN A 846 -14.02 20.43 21.95
C ASN A 846 -13.87 19.39 20.84
N ARG A 847 -14.95 18.69 20.47
CA ARG A 847 -14.90 17.66 19.43
C ARG A 847 -15.18 18.26 18.06
N LEU A 848 -14.27 18.00 17.11
CA LEU A 848 -14.40 18.42 15.73
C LEU A 848 -14.36 17.21 14.80
N THR A 849 -15.45 16.93 14.11
CA THR A 849 -15.57 15.81 13.15
C THR A 849 -14.68 15.99 11.92
N GLN A 850 -14.29 17.23 11.61
CA GLN A 850 -13.40 17.56 10.50
C GLN A 850 -11.92 17.28 10.80
N LEU A 851 -11.56 16.96 12.05
CA LEU A 851 -10.18 16.72 12.43
C LEU A 851 -9.71 15.38 11.84
N PHE A 852 -8.73 15.38 10.94
CA PHE A 852 -8.20 14.16 10.30
C PHE A 852 -6.86 13.69 10.87
N GLY A 853 -6.22 14.51 11.70
CA GLY A 853 -4.92 14.16 12.27
C GLY A 853 -4.26 15.26 13.10
N VAL A 854 -3.10 14.92 13.63
CA VAL A 854 -2.25 15.77 14.47
C VAL A 854 -0.84 15.76 13.92
N SER A 855 -0.31 16.92 13.55
CA SER A 855 1.07 17.07 13.09
C SER A 855 2.06 17.04 14.26
N LEU A 856 3.20 16.39 14.06
CA LEU A 856 4.36 16.49 14.94
C LEU A 856 5.32 17.60 14.48
N TYR A 857 5.31 17.88 13.17
CA TYR A 857 6.12 18.91 12.53
C TYR A 857 5.44 20.28 12.62
N GLN A 858 6.23 21.35 12.80
CA GLN A 858 5.73 22.72 12.72
C GLN A 858 5.95 23.29 11.32
N GLN A 859 4.89 23.74 10.64
CA GLN A 859 5.02 24.16 9.25
C GLN A 859 5.88 25.42 9.10
N LYS A 860 7.08 25.25 8.51
CA LYS A 860 8.04 26.34 8.20
C LYS A 860 7.83 26.95 6.82
N HIS A 861 7.17 26.22 5.92
CA HIS A 861 6.95 26.64 4.53
C HIS A 861 5.54 26.26 4.05
N LEU A 862 4.91 27.15 3.27
CA LEU A 862 3.73 26.83 2.48
C LEU A 862 4.17 26.15 1.19
N GLU A 863 3.64 24.96 0.93
CA GLU A 863 4.10 24.10 -0.18
C GLU A 863 3.18 24.08 -1.41
N LEU A 864 1.93 24.51 -1.23
CA LEU A 864 0.86 24.46 -2.23
C LEU A 864 0.72 25.68 -3.15
N PRO A 865 1.26 26.89 -2.85
CA PRO A 865 1.26 27.99 -3.82
C PRO A 865 1.92 27.62 -5.15
N ILE A 866 1.36 28.11 -6.27
CA ILE A 866 1.84 27.79 -7.63
C ILE A 866 3.25 28.35 -7.87
N GLU A 867 3.56 29.49 -7.26
CA GLU A 867 4.86 30.16 -7.37
C GLU A 867 6.00 29.33 -6.75
N GLY A 868 5.68 28.30 -5.97
CA GLY A 868 6.63 27.42 -5.30
C GLY A 868 6.53 27.48 -3.78
N ARG A 869 7.53 26.91 -3.10
CA ARG A 869 7.56 26.91 -1.63
C ARG A 869 7.88 28.30 -1.11
N GLN A 870 7.05 28.82 -0.22
CA GLN A 870 7.24 30.13 0.40
C GLN A 870 7.51 29.98 1.90
N PRO A 871 8.44 30.76 2.50
CA PRO A 871 8.60 30.84 3.95
C PRO A 871 7.27 31.17 4.63
N PHE A 872 6.99 30.48 5.73
CA PHE A 872 5.74 30.62 6.46
C PHE A 872 6.01 30.68 7.95
N ASN A 873 5.45 31.70 8.59
CA ASN A 873 5.48 31.84 10.05
C ASN A 873 4.06 32.13 10.55
N PRO A 874 3.39 31.15 11.20
CA PRO A 874 2.02 31.32 11.68
C PRO A 874 1.94 32.41 12.77
N ARG A 875 2.96 32.58 13.61
CA ARG A 875 2.98 33.62 14.65
C ARG A 875 2.95 35.02 14.05
N SER A 876 3.73 35.25 12.98
CA SER A 876 3.73 36.52 12.25
C SER A 876 2.36 36.80 11.63
N LEU A 877 1.74 35.78 11.03
CA LEU A 877 0.38 35.88 10.49
C LEU A 877 -0.64 36.21 11.57
N PHE A 878 -0.58 35.53 12.73
CA PHE A 878 -1.52 35.75 13.83
C PHE A 878 -1.35 37.13 14.47
N SER A 879 -0.10 37.60 14.58
CA SER A 879 0.19 38.97 15.02
C SER A 879 -0.41 40.01 14.06
N LEU A 880 -0.25 39.83 12.75
CA LEU A 880 -0.82 40.71 11.73
C LEU A 880 -2.36 40.68 11.74
N ALA A 881 -2.95 39.53 12.05
CA ALA A 881 -4.39 39.36 12.19
C ALA A 881 -4.96 39.90 13.52
N GLY A 882 -4.11 40.39 14.42
CA GLY A 882 -4.54 40.94 15.72
C GLY A 882 -4.99 39.88 16.72
N LEU A 883 -4.55 38.62 16.57
CA LEU A 883 -4.83 37.57 17.55
C LEU A 883 -4.00 37.78 18.82
N PRO A 884 -4.60 37.66 20.03
CA PRO A 884 -3.93 37.97 21.28
C PRO A 884 -2.78 37.00 21.61
N GLU A 885 -2.97 35.72 21.30
CA GLU A 885 -2.06 34.63 21.66
C GLU A 885 -1.42 34.03 20.40
N THR A 886 -0.29 34.60 19.98
CA THR A 886 0.34 34.25 18.70
C THR A 886 1.02 32.88 18.68
N ASN A 887 1.31 32.29 19.85
CA ASN A 887 1.84 30.93 20.03
C ASN A 887 0.74 29.85 20.07
N THR A 888 -0.51 30.21 19.83
CA THR A 888 -1.61 29.25 19.86
C THR A 888 -1.45 28.19 18.76
N PRO A 889 -1.65 26.88 19.06
CA PRO A 889 -1.80 25.86 18.03
C PRO A 889 -2.89 26.24 17.03
N TYR A 890 -2.82 25.69 15.82
CA TYR A 890 -3.75 26.06 14.76
C TYR A 890 -4.19 24.84 13.94
N LEU A 891 -5.32 24.99 13.25
CA LEU A 891 -5.85 24.00 12.33
C LEU A 891 -5.47 24.39 10.90
N SER A 892 -5.07 23.42 10.08
CA SER A 892 -4.75 23.64 8.67
C SER A 892 -5.30 22.53 7.79
N GLN A 893 -5.74 22.88 6.57
CA GLN A 893 -6.08 21.87 5.56
C GLN A 893 -4.86 21.15 4.97
N VAL A 894 -3.63 21.65 5.19
CA VAL A 894 -2.42 21.03 4.60
C VAL A 894 -2.04 19.77 5.40
N PRO A 895 -2.05 18.57 4.81
CA PRO A 895 -1.62 17.36 5.51
C PRO A 895 -0.11 17.41 5.80
N CYS A 896 0.32 16.98 6.98
CA CYS A 896 1.75 16.88 7.29
C CYS A 896 2.32 15.54 6.80
N SER A 897 3.42 15.55 6.04
CA SER A 897 4.13 14.34 5.60
C SER A 897 5.46 14.10 6.32
N TRP A 898 5.79 14.92 7.33
CA TRP A 898 7.07 14.87 8.07
C TRP A 898 6.90 14.38 9.50
N GLY A 899 5.99 13.42 9.67
CA GLY A 899 5.58 12.86 10.95
C GLY A 899 4.27 13.46 11.45
N ALA A 900 3.23 12.62 11.43
CA ALA A 900 1.90 12.96 11.88
C ALA A 900 1.14 11.72 12.35
N LEU A 901 0.16 11.94 13.20
CA LEU A 901 -0.86 10.96 13.56
C LEU A 901 -2.09 11.17 12.69
N TYR A 902 -2.63 10.10 12.11
CA TYR A 902 -3.85 10.10 11.30
C TYR A 902 -5.02 9.44 12.02
N PHE A 903 -6.22 9.97 11.76
CA PHE A 903 -7.44 9.49 12.40
C PHE A 903 -8.08 8.36 11.58
N PRO A 904 -8.65 7.35 12.26
CA PRO A 904 -9.09 6.12 11.63
C PRO A 904 -10.17 6.31 10.57
N GLU A 905 -11.19 7.13 10.85
CA GLU A 905 -12.34 7.31 9.97
C GLU A 905 -11.93 7.99 8.65
N GLN A 906 -11.17 9.07 8.73
CA GLN A 906 -10.70 9.82 7.57
C GLN A 906 -9.63 9.05 6.77
N TRP A 907 -8.79 8.25 7.44
CA TRP A 907 -7.84 7.39 6.75
C TRP A 907 -8.54 6.28 5.97
N ARG A 908 -9.60 5.65 6.52
CA ARG A 908 -10.42 4.69 5.75
C ARG A 908 -11.14 5.34 4.58
N GLU A 909 -11.72 6.52 4.79
CA GLU A 909 -12.34 7.26 3.70
C GLU A 909 -11.33 7.60 2.59
N PHE A 910 -10.07 7.88 2.96
CA PHE A 910 -9.01 8.09 1.98
C PHE A 910 -8.69 6.86 1.13
N HIS A 911 -8.68 5.66 1.72
CA HIS A 911 -8.53 4.41 0.97
C HIS A 911 -9.67 4.22 -0.04
N ASP A 912 -10.91 4.46 0.37
CA ASP A 912 -12.07 4.42 -0.52
C ASP A 912 -11.96 5.49 -1.63
N TYR A 913 -11.44 6.67 -1.28
CA TYR A 913 -11.29 7.79 -2.21
C TYR A 913 -10.26 7.49 -3.27
N LEU A 914 -9.10 6.94 -2.89
CA LEU A 914 -8.08 6.48 -3.83
C LEU A 914 -8.64 5.44 -4.80
N THR A 915 -9.41 4.47 -4.29
CA THR A 915 -10.03 3.44 -5.12
C THR A 915 -10.93 4.08 -6.18
N VAL A 916 -11.83 4.98 -5.79
CA VAL A 916 -12.73 5.69 -6.73
C VAL A 916 -11.98 6.60 -7.71
N ARG A 917 -10.88 7.24 -7.26
CA ARG A 917 -10.08 8.10 -8.15
C ARG A 917 -9.31 7.29 -9.18
N PHE A 918 -8.70 6.15 -8.80
CA PHE A 918 -7.95 5.31 -9.73
C PHE A 918 -8.82 4.51 -10.70
N THR A 919 -10.07 4.22 -10.35
CA THR A 919 -11.02 3.60 -11.29
C THR A 919 -11.61 4.61 -12.29
N GLU A 920 -11.29 5.91 -12.14
CA GLU A 920 -11.82 7.03 -12.94
C GLU A 920 -13.34 7.03 -13.09
N THR A 921 -14.06 6.38 -12.15
CA THR A 921 -15.50 6.12 -12.30
C THR A 921 -16.33 7.38 -12.09
N ALA A 922 -15.82 8.32 -11.29
CA ALA A 922 -16.47 9.59 -11.00
C ALA A 922 -15.74 10.79 -11.62
N LEU A 923 -14.40 10.79 -11.61
CA LEU A 923 -13.56 11.90 -12.07
C LEU A 923 -12.32 11.34 -12.77
N THR A 924 -11.90 11.97 -13.86
CA THR A 924 -10.68 11.60 -14.58
C THR A 924 -9.42 11.99 -13.80
N MET A 925 -8.27 11.33 -14.05
CA MET A 925 -7.02 11.62 -13.33
C MET A 925 -6.40 12.99 -13.66
N ASP A 926 -6.74 13.54 -14.83
CA ASP A 926 -6.30 14.87 -15.29
C ASP A 926 -7.19 16.01 -14.78
N GLU A 927 -8.35 15.69 -14.18
CA GLU A 927 -9.25 16.70 -13.65
C GLU A 927 -8.74 17.30 -12.34
N ASP A 928 -8.51 18.61 -12.35
CA ASP A 928 -8.07 19.38 -11.20
C ASP A 928 -9.20 19.49 -10.16
N VAL A 929 -9.17 18.66 -9.12
CA VAL A 929 -10.16 18.71 -8.03
C VAL A 929 -10.01 20.00 -7.23
N VAL A 930 -8.77 20.35 -6.86
CA VAL A 930 -8.47 21.58 -6.12
C VAL A 930 -7.96 22.64 -7.11
N PRO A 931 -8.61 23.81 -7.20
CA PRO A 931 -8.19 24.84 -8.13
C PRO A 931 -6.91 25.53 -7.68
N ASN A 932 -6.05 25.87 -8.64
CA ASN A 932 -4.89 26.75 -8.45
C ASN A 932 -3.90 26.31 -7.35
N VAL A 933 -3.64 25.01 -7.22
CA VAL A 933 -2.65 24.48 -6.28
C VAL A 933 -1.57 23.68 -6.99
N ARG A 934 -0.35 23.78 -6.48
CA ARG A 934 0.82 23.08 -7.01
C ARG A 934 0.70 21.55 -6.93
N SER A 935 -0.11 21.02 -6.02
CA SER A 935 -0.29 19.58 -5.84
C SER A 935 -0.90 18.88 -7.05
N ASN A 936 -1.58 19.60 -7.95
CA ASN A 936 -2.16 19.04 -9.17
C ASN A 936 -1.10 18.39 -10.06
N TYR A 937 0.13 18.92 -10.04
CA TYR A 937 1.30 18.40 -10.77
C TYR A 937 2.00 17.22 -10.07
N TRP A 938 1.56 16.78 -8.89
CA TRP A 938 2.19 15.69 -8.12
C TRP A 938 1.60 14.31 -8.49
N THR A 939 1.80 13.88 -9.73
CA THR A 939 1.15 12.69 -10.32
C THR A 939 1.41 11.36 -9.58
N LYS A 940 2.49 11.25 -8.79
CA LYS A 940 2.87 10.03 -8.05
C LYS A 940 2.80 10.17 -6.52
N SER A 941 2.20 11.24 -6.01
CA SER A 941 2.17 11.52 -4.57
C SER A 941 0.83 11.15 -3.96
N TRP A 942 0.83 10.31 -2.92
CA TRP A 942 -0.37 10.02 -2.12
C TRP A 942 -1.00 11.32 -1.56
N LYS A 943 -0.14 12.30 -1.25
CA LYS A 943 -0.53 13.58 -0.67
C LYS A 943 -1.40 14.41 -1.62
N LYS A 944 -1.25 14.26 -2.95
CA LYS A 944 -2.14 14.91 -3.93
C LYS A 944 -3.58 14.50 -3.65
N PHE A 945 -3.87 13.21 -3.72
CA PHE A 945 -5.22 12.67 -3.55
C PHE A 945 -5.78 12.93 -2.15
N PHE A 946 -4.93 12.93 -1.12
CA PHE A 946 -5.38 13.26 0.22
C PHE A 946 -5.74 14.74 0.36
N ILE A 947 -5.00 15.65 -0.27
CA ILE A 947 -5.35 17.08 -0.34
C ILE A 947 -6.69 17.28 -1.06
N GLU A 948 -6.98 16.52 -2.12
CA GLU A 948 -8.26 16.56 -2.82
C GLU A 948 -9.43 16.19 -1.88
N LEU A 949 -9.32 15.07 -1.16
CA LEU A 949 -10.31 14.66 -0.17
C LEU A 949 -10.48 15.71 0.94
N VAL A 950 -9.36 16.21 1.47
CA VAL A 950 -9.36 17.22 2.54
C VAL A 950 -10.03 18.51 2.09
N TYR A 951 -9.80 18.93 0.84
CA TYR A 951 -10.45 20.11 0.27
C TYR A 951 -11.97 19.92 0.13
N LEU A 952 -12.41 18.80 -0.44
CA LEU A 952 -13.83 18.52 -0.66
C LEU A 952 -14.62 18.40 0.65
N ARG A 953 -14.01 17.83 1.71
CA ARG A 953 -14.63 17.65 3.03
C ARG A 953 -14.44 18.86 3.97
N GLY A 954 -13.55 19.79 3.64
CA GLY A 954 -13.13 20.84 4.57
C GLY A 954 -12.43 20.26 5.81
N TYR A 955 -11.68 19.17 5.65
CA TYR A 955 -10.96 18.53 6.75
C TYR A 955 -9.77 19.36 7.22
N LEU A 956 -9.40 19.18 8.49
CA LEU A 956 -8.39 19.97 9.18
C LEU A 956 -7.43 19.08 9.99
N MET A 957 -6.17 19.46 10.04
CA MET A 957 -5.14 18.85 10.89
C MET A 957 -4.63 19.87 11.90
N LEU A 958 -4.41 19.42 13.13
CA LEU A 958 -3.85 20.24 14.20
C LEU A 958 -2.33 20.36 14.05
N TYR A 959 -1.81 21.58 14.13
CA TYR A 959 -0.39 21.88 14.09
C TYR A 959 0.10 22.54 15.40
N PRO A 960 1.29 22.16 15.90
CA PRO A 960 1.95 22.86 17.00
C PRO A 960 2.46 24.23 16.55
N ASN A 961 2.60 25.19 17.48
CA ASN A 961 3.05 26.56 17.20
C ASN A 961 3.97 27.13 18.30
N TYR A 962 4.99 26.35 18.69
CA TYR A 962 6.02 26.74 19.65
C TYR A 962 7.05 27.72 19.08
N ASP A 963 7.77 28.40 19.98
CA ASP A 963 8.70 29.47 19.61
C ASP A 963 9.95 28.94 18.91
N GLY A 964 10.52 29.75 18.02
CA GLY A 964 11.71 29.35 17.26
C GLY A 964 11.52 28.09 16.39
N PHE A 965 10.29 27.77 15.99
CA PHE A 965 9.93 26.53 15.31
C PHE A 965 10.30 25.25 16.07
N LEU A 966 10.30 25.30 17.40
CA LEU A 966 10.43 24.10 18.24
C LEU A 966 9.34 23.08 17.84
N SER A 967 9.76 21.85 17.57
CA SER A 967 8.90 20.85 16.95
C SER A 967 9.06 19.47 17.59
N LEU A 968 8.12 18.58 17.32
CA LEU A 968 8.10 17.21 17.84
C LEU A 968 8.58 16.19 16.82
N SER A 969 8.73 16.62 15.58
CA SER A 969 9.51 15.91 14.56
C SER A 969 10.33 16.89 13.74
N THR A 970 11.39 16.38 13.11
CA THR A 970 12.19 17.11 12.13
C THR A 970 12.44 16.21 10.93
N ASN A 971 12.58 16.79 9.74
CA ASN A 971 12.91 16.06 8.53
C ASN A 971 14.33 16.43 8.06
N HIS A 972 15.16 15.41 7.82
CA HIS A 972 16.56 15.59 7.45
C HIS A 972 16.79 15.78 5.93
N LEU A 973 15.72 15.69 5.14
CA LEU A 973 15.70 15.84 3.67
C LEU A 973 16.81 15.03 2.99
N GLU A 974 16.87 13.73 3.29
CA GLU A 974 17.93 12.88 2.76
C GLU A 974 17.70 12.51 1.29
N VAL A 975 18.77 12.12 0.60
CA VAL A 975 18.72 11.80 -0.84
C VAL A 975 17.80 10.60 -1.07
N GLY A 976 16.87 10.72 -2.01
CA GLY A 976 15.91 9.66 -2.36
C GLY A 976 14.89 10.14 -3.39
N SER A 977 13.71 9.53 -3.44
CA SER A 977 12.70 9.72 -4.51
C SER A 977 12.34 11.19 -4.76
N HIS A 978 12.33 12.03 -3.72
CA HIS A 978 12.00 13.46 -3.81
C HIS A 978 13.20 14.41 -3.83
N VAL A 979 14.41 13.92 -3.56
CA VAL A 979 15.61 14.75 -3.35
C VAL A 979 16.78 14.15 -4.11
N LYS A 980 17.07 14.70 -5.28
CA LYS A 980 18.13 14.20 -6.18
C LYS A 980 19.53 14.80 -5.90
N VAL A 981 19.61 15.95 -5.24
CA VAL A 981 20.87 16.64 -4.90
C VAL A 981 20.74 17.27 -3.51
N ARG A 982 21.70 16.97 -2.63
CA ARG A 982 21.80 17.53 -1.28
C ARG A 982 22.63 18.81 -1.31
N SER A 983 22.00 19.97 -1.13
CA SER A 983 22.69 21.23 -0.82
C SER A 983 22.37 21.65 0.63
N GLN A 984 23.33 22.28 1.30
CA GLN A 984 23.17 22.74 2.69
C GLN A 984 21.96 23.67 2.84
N GLU A 985 21.77 24.59 1.88
CA GLU A 985 20.62 25.48 1.80
C GLU A 985 19.27 24.75 1.73
N LYS A 986 19.18 23.61 1.02
CA LYS A 986 17.94 22.84 0.96
C LYS A 986 17.65 22.12 2.27
N GLN A 987 18.67 21.64 2.96
CA GLN A 987 18.50 20.94 4.23
C GLN A 987 17.97 21.90 5.33
N GLU A 988 18.45 23.14 5.34
CA GLU A 988 18.01 24.18 6.27
C GLU A 988 16.52 24.58 6.11
N LEU A 989 15.89 24.25 4.97
CA LEU A 989 14.46 24.48 4.76
C LEU A 989 13.55 23.51 5.54
N PHE A 990 14.02 22.31 5.89
CA PHE A 990 13.18 21.28 6.52
C PHE A 990 13.61 20.92 7.95
N LEU A 991 14.84 21.28 8.33
CA LEU A 991 15.32 21.05 9.67
C LEU A 991 14.64 22.00 10.67
N LEU A 992 14.12 21.40 11.75
CA LEU A 992 13.56 22.08 12.91
C LEU A 992 14.24 21.62 14.21
N PRO A 993 14.37 22.51 15.21
CA PRO A 993 14.83 22.10 16.53
C PRO A 993 13.81 21.17 17.19
N LEU A 994 14.25 19.98 17.60
CA LEU A 994 13.42 19.04 18.35
C LEU A 994 13.27 19.47 19.81
N MET A 995 12.03 19.35 20.33
CA MET A 995 11.75 19.51 21.75
C MET A 995 12.52 18.48 22.57
N LYS A 996 13.23 18.93 23.59
CA LYS A 996 14.02 18.08 24.48
C LYS A 996 13.27 17.87 25.80
N LEU A 997 13.65 16.82 26.53
CA LEU A 997 13.20 16.63 27.90
C LEU A 997 13.64 17.82 28.77
N PRO A 998 12.80 18.25 29.72
CA PRO A 998 13.18 19.30 30.66
C PRO A 998 14.37 18.87 31.51
N GLN A 999 15.18 19.84 31.96
CA GLN A 999 16.22 19.58 32.94
C GLN A 999 15.58 19.24 34.29
N THR A 1000 16.32 18.57 35.17
CA THR A 1000 15.78 18.11 36.46
C THR A 1000 15.21 19.28 37.28
N GLY A 1001 13.89 19.26 37.53
CA GLY A 1001 13.18 20.32 38.27
C GLY A 1001 12.52 21.40 37.39
N GLU A 1002 12.74 21.40 36.08
CA GLU A 1002 12.05 22.31 35.15
C GLU A 1002 10.74 21.70 34.61
N ALA A 1003 9.76 22.54 34.28
CA ALA A 1003 8.53 22.11 33.62
C ALA A 1003 8.77 21.82 32.13
N SER A 1004 7.94 20.97 31.54
CA SER A 1004 8.01 20.66 30.12
C SER A 1004 7.60 21.86 29.26
N LYS A 1005 8.37 22.11 28.20
CA LYS A 1005 8.03 23.11 27.17
C LYS A 1005 6.78 22.76 26.38
N LEU A 1006 6.25 21.55 26.54
CA LEU A 1006 4.99 21.14 25.90
C LEU A 1006 3.83 22.06 26.27
N LEU A 1007 3.91 22.68 27.45
CA LEU A 1007 2.91 23.57 28.02
C LEU A 1007 3.26 25.06 27.85
N ASP A 1008 4.21 25.40 26.99
CA ASP A 1008 4.47 26.77 26.49
C ASP A 1008 3.36 27.22 25.50
N LEU A 1009 2.12 26.90 25.86
CA LEU A 1009 0.88 27.19 25.17
C LEU A 1009 0.15 28.33 25.87
N PRO A 1010 -0.79 29.01 25.19
CA PRO A 1010 -1.65 30.00 25.83
C PRO A 1010 -2.35 29.43 27.06
N ASN A 1011 -2.34 30.16 28.18
CA ASN A 1011 -2.87 29.70 29.47
C ASN A 1011 -2.30 28.36 29.97
N HIS A 1012 -1.14 27.95 29.45
CA HIS A 1012 -0.51 26.67 29.70
C HIS A 1012 -1.44 25.46 29.45
N ARG A 1013 -2.37 25.51 28.52
CA ARG A 1013 -3.20 24.34 28.19
C ARG A 1013 -3.55 24.33 26.71
N LEU A 1014 -4.03 23.19 26.21
CA LEU A 1014 -4.63 23.15 24.89
C LEU A 1014 -5.89 24.04 24.87
N PRO A 1015 -5.97 25.04 23.98
CA PRO A 1015 -7.16 25.89 23.85
C PRO A 1015 -8.41 25.08 23.51
N ASP A 1016 -9.57 25.65 23.81
CA ASP A 1016 -10.82 25.08 23.28
C ASP A 1016 -10.82 25.13 21.75
N ILE A 1017 -11.46 24.17 21.10
CA ILE A 1017 -11.36 23.99 19.64
C ILE A 1017 -11.79 25.24 18.86
N GLU A 1018 -12.78 25.99 19.37
CA GLU A 1018 -13.29 27.22 18.76
C GLU A 1018 -12.29 28.39 18.81
N GLN A 1019 -11.30 28.32 19.70
CA GLN A 1019 -10.25 29.34 19.86
C GLN A 1019 -9.07 29.11 18.91
N LEU A 1020 -9.00 27.95 18.25
CA LEU A 1020 -7.91 27.62 17.34
C LEU A 1020 -8.09 28.37 16.01
N PRO A 1021 -7.08 29.15 15.57
CA PRO A 1021 -7.09 29.73 14.23
C PRO A 1021 -7.13 28.63 13.18
N VAL A 1022 -7.83 28.87 12.08
CA VAL A 1022 -7.99 27.89 10.99
C VAL A 1022 -7.41 28.46 9.71
N LEU A 1023 -6.57 27.67 9.05
CA LEU A 1023 -5.90 28.01 7.80
C LEU A 1023 -6.40 27.15 6.64
N ASN A 1024 -6.63 27.79 5.50
CA ASN A 1024 -6.91 27.09 4.25
C ASN A 1024 -5.62 26.46 3.65
N LEU A 1025 -5.75 25.76 2.52
CA LEU A 1025 -4.61 25.14 1.82
C LEU A 1025 -3.49 26.10 1.40
N THR A 1026 -3.80 27.39 1.18
CA THR A 1026 -2.84 28.41 0.76
C THR A 1026 -2.29 29.24 1.92
N GLY A 1027 -2.63 28.91 3.17
CA GLY A 1027 -2.09 29.54 4.37
C GLY A 1027 -2.81 30.81 4.85
N PHE A 1028 -3.99 31.11 4.32
CA PHE A 1028 -4.82 32.23 4.78
C PHE A 1028 -5.81 31.79 5.86
N LEU A 1029 -6.12 32.73 6.78
CA LEU A 1029 -7.14 32.53 7.81
C LEU A 1029 -8.52 32.34 7.18
N ALA A 1030 -9.24 31.33 7.66
CA ALA A 1030 -10.59 30.96 7.23
C ALA A 1030 -11.42 30.49 8.44
N SER A 1031 -12.73 30.28 8.24
CA SER A 1031 -13.56 29.57 9.22
C SER A 1031 -13.83 28.12 8.78
N PRO A 1032 -14.03 27.16 9.70
CA PRO A 1032 -14.39 25.78 9.35
C PRO A 1032 -15.63 25.69 8.45
N SER A 1033 -16.63 26.53 8.71
CA SER A 1033 -17.86 26.62 7.92
C SER A 1033 -17.62 27.14 6.50
N HIS A 1034 -16.69 28.08 6.32
CA HIS A 1034 -16.30 28.58 5.01
C HIS A 1034 -15.55 27.51 4.20
N LEU A 1035 -14.63 26.78 4.83
CA LEU A 1035 -13.91 25.69 4.16
C LEU A 1035 -14.86 24.57 3.71
N LEU A 1036 -15.83 24.23 4.55
CA LEU A 1036 -16.87 23.26 4.20
C LEU A 1036 -17.71 23.73 3.01
N SER A 1037 -18.15 25.00 3.00
CA SER A 1037 -18.98 25.52 1.92
C SER A 1037 -18.22 25.61 0.58
N VAL A 1038 -16.94 25.97 0.62
CA VAL A 1038 -16.06 25.96 -0.56
C VAL A 1038 -15.86 24.55 -1.11
N GLY A 1039 -15.60 23.56 -0.24
CA GLY A 1039 -15.49 22.15 -0.63
C GLY A 1039 -16.79 21.62 -1.24
N MET A 1040 -17.94 21.95 -0.64
CA MET A 1040 -19.25 21.56 -1.15
C MET A 1040 -19.60 22.19 -2.50
N LEU A 1041 -19.26 23.46 -2.69
CA LEU A 1041 -19.44 24.14 -3.98
C LEU A 1041 -18.61 23.44 -5.05
N ARG A 1042 -17.33 23.13 -4.76
CA ARG A 1042 -16.46 22.43 -5.69
C ARG A 1042 -16.95 21.02 -5.99
N ARG A 1043 -17.42 20.28 -4.98
CA ARG A 1043 -18.08 18.97 -5.18
C ARG A 1043 -19.21 19.08 -6.19
N ARG A 1044 -20.11 20.08 -6.06
CA ARG A 1044 -21.24 20.27 -6.98
C ARG A 1044 -20.78 20.58 -8.40
N GLU A 1045 -19.74 21.40 -8.56
CA GLU A 1045 -19.14 21.70 -9.87
C GLU A 1045 -18.58 20.44 -10.56
N LEU A 1046 -17.90 19.58 -9.80
CA LEU A 1046 -17.26 18.37 -10.32
C LEU A 1046 -18.27 17.25 -10.62
N THR A 1047 -19.25 17.05 -9.74
CA THR A 1047 -20.13 15.86 -9.77
C THR A 1047 -21.56 16.14 -10.24
N GLY A 1048 -21.96 17.42 -10.31
CA GLY A 1048 -23.33 17.83 -10.65
C GLY A 1048 -24.36 17.60 -9.53
N CYS A 1049 -23.93 17.21 -8.32
CA CYS A 1049 -24.86 16.81 -7.27
C CYS A 1049 -25.51 17.97 -6.52
N GLU A 1050 -26.84 17.89 -6.41
CA GLU A 1050 -27.64 18.88 -5.68
C GLU A 1050 -27.85 18.53 -4.19
N GLU A 1051 -27.49 17.31 -3.76
CA GLU A 1051 -27.66 16.89 -2.36
C GLU A 1051 -26.93 17.83 -1.37
N PRO A 1052 -27.64 18.29 -0.32
CA PRO A 1052 -27.14 19.36 0.54
C PRO A 1052 -25.97 18.94 1.44
N LEU A 1053 -25.86 17.69 1.90
CA LEU A 1053 -24.72 17.23 2.72
C LEU A 1053 -24.41 15.75 2.44
N PRO A 1054 -23.19 15.41 1.97
CA PRO A 1054 -22.80 14.02 1.80
C PRO A 1054 -22.65 13.32 3.15
N GLN A 1055 -23.02 12.04 3.23
CA GLN A 1055 -22.84 11.20 4.41
C GLN A 1055 -21.36 11.25 4.85
N LEU A 1056 -21.13 11.44 6.16
CA LEU A 1056 -19.78 11.47 6.75
C LEU A 1056 -19.06 10.16 6.46
N TYR A 1057 -17.78 10.25 6.08
CA TYR A 1057 -16.89 9.11 5.82
C TYR A 1057 -17.34 8.18 4.69
N SER A 1058 -18.23 8.63 3.80
CA SER A 1058 -18.69 7.87 2.65
C SER A 1058 -18.30 8.56 1.34
N VAL A 1059 -17.34 7.97 0.63
CA VAL A 1059 -16.90 8.44 -0.69
C VAL A 1059 -17.98 8.30 -1.74
N GLN A 1060 -18.79 7.24 -1.65
CA GLN A 1060 -19.93 7.04 -2.56
C GLN A 1060 -20.90 8.22 -2.50
N SER A 1061 -21.23 8.68 -1.28
CA SER A 1061 -22.07 9.87 -1.10
C SER A 1061 -21.32 11.16 -1.49
N LEU A 1062 -20.02 11.26 -1.21
CA LEU A 1062 -19.20 12.40 -1.62
C LEU A 1062 -19.18 12.59 -3.14
N MET A 1063 -19.03 11.49 -3.90
CA MET A 1063 -18.91 11.49 -5.36
C MET A 1063 -20.22 11.16 -6.11
N CYS A 1064 -21.32 10.96 -5.37
CA CYS A 1064 -22.65 10.64 -5.89
C CYS A 1064 -22.72 9.42 -6.80
N ILE A 1065 -21.97 8.39 -6.44
CA ILE A 1065 -21.98 7.12 -7.13
C ILE A 1065 -23.25 6.38 -6.65
N ASN A 1066 -24.21 6.16 -7.56
CA ASN A 1066 -25.48 5.50 -7.24
C ASN A 1066 -25.24 4.15 -6.52
N ARG A 1067 -26.03 3.89 -5.47
CA ARG A 1067 -26.09 2.58 -4.78
C ARG A 1067 -26.73 1.52 -5.70
N THR A 1068 -25.99 1.05 -6.70
CA THR A 1068 -26.37 -0.13 -7.47
C THR A 1068 -25.19 -1.08 -7.59
N PHE A 1069 -24.69 -1.55 -6.45
CA PHE A 1069 -24.07 -2.86 -6.34
C PHE A 1069 -24.53 -3.46 -5.00
N THR A 1070 -25.76 -3.97 -5.02
CA THR A 1070 -26.22 -4.98 -4.07
C THR A 1070 -26.24 -6.33 -4.80
N VAL A 1071 -25.72 -7.33 -4.09
CA VAL A 1071 -25.53 -8.75 -4.39
C VAL A 1071 -24.22 -9.09 -5.09
#